data_AF-A0A4R3M0S8-F1
#
_entry.id   AF-A0A4R3M0S8-F1
#
_cell.length_a   1.000
_cell.length_b   1.000
_cell.length_c   1.000
_cell.angle_alpha   90.00
_cell.angle_beta   90.00
_cell.angle_gamma   90.00
#
_symmetry.space_group_name_H-M   'P 1'
#
loop_
_entity.id
_entity.type
_entity.pdbx_description
1 polymer ?
#
loop_
_entity_poly.entity_id
_entity_poly.type
_entity_poly.pdbx_seq_one_letter_code
_entity_poly.pdbx_strand_id
1 'polypeptide(L)'
;MAGIRTLAVLAAAAATFAGPAFAQAPAAQAPAAPAPAAQTAAQTPGPMAPVPLLTLPGDDAGLVDRGAYLARAADCMPCHSGDPKKPYAGNLSFNTPFGVMYSVNITSDPTYGIGTWTFEDFKGALHNGIRADGAYLYPAMPFDAYTGIPEDDLKALWAFVRRIPPIPEPRKPNELGFPFNVRLGLLAWRELFFDAAYWQPTAGKSAEWNRGSYLVEALGHCSDCHTPRNLMGAVKAKEHFLGADIDGFWAPAIDTATLTKDGWTRETLTQFFTNGSVPGKTEVFGPMAEVVRDSLAYLTPADRAALVTYLLDSPPPKDVPAPQAASPLPPDVFQSAAKLYIDNCAPCHQSKGTGSSDVVPTLAGNPAVISAEPYNVIMAVLGGLPAGGTYGPMPSFAGRLDDQQVANLVNYVRTAWHNGGAANATPAMVAAWRATANVPDYGTQQASAFDCPKVGGAPGANGPDPDAVAALSKMMQGGERETHVLISAYQNDDSDASAGTVVDALTAAYCPVVAQSQRPDWQKAAELQRFTLQVAAAISERLAGPAMPPVSIIWASPTGASLVARQPTSIAAKLTCPDVADGKLVPKALVDAATTLVGKPAVPVSGDAASRYATALMQQSPKARRSDVANALISAYCPLVVAKPNSSVAEQYSLLTGFGQQVVQTLQLGAPMFNAAKK
;
A
#
# COMPACT_ATOMS: atom_id res chain seq x y z
N MET A 1 -5.28 23.10 -54.40
CA MET A 1 -5.37 24.54 -54.73
C MET A 1 -5.90 25.26 -53.50
N ALA A 2 -5.22 26.34 -53.13
CA ALA A 2 -5.31 27.03 -51.84
C ALA A 2 -6.65 27.75 -51.61
N GLY A 3 -7.09 27.78 -50.36
CA GLY A 3 -8.17 28.64 -49.87
C GLY A 3 -7.69 29.41 -48.64
N ILE A 4 -7.05 30.55 -48.87
CA ILE A 4 -6.58 31.50 -47.87
C ILE A 4 -7.79 32.16 -47.21
N ARG A 5 -7.91 32.09 -45.87
CA ARG A 5 -8.80 32.97 -45.09
C ARG A 5 -7.98 34.02 -44.36
N THR A 6 -8.23 35.26 -44.75
CA THR A 6 -7.61 36.51 -44.31
C THR A 6 -8.01 36.83 -42.86
N LEU A 7 -7.03 37.05 -41.98
CA LEU A 7 -7.23 37.65 -40.65
C LEU A 7 -7.16 39.18 -40.80
N ALA A 8 -8.26 39.85 -40.46
CA ALA A 8 -8.32 41.30 -40.37
C ALA A 8 -7.66 41.75 -39.05
N VAL A 9 -6.61 42.57 -39.17
CA VAL A 9 -5.93 43.23 -38.05
C VAL A 9 -6.71 44.50 -37.70
N LEU A 10 -7.31 44.53 -36.50
CA LEU A 10 -7.82 45.75 -35.89
C LEU A 10 -6.73 46.35 -35.01
N ALA A 11 -6.18 47.48 -35.47
CA ALA A 11 -5.24 48.30 -34.71
C ALA A 11 -5.98 49.01 -33.57
N ALA A 12 -5.56 48.77 -32.33
CA ALA A 12 -5.98 49.53 -31.16
C ALA A 12 -4.86 50.50 -30.75
N ALA A 13 -5.23 51.78 -30.64
CA ALA A 13 -4.36 52.90 -30.33
C ALA A 13 -3.73 52.80 -28.92
N ALA A 14 -2.44 53.15 -28.85
CA ALA A 14 -1.70 53.27 -27.60
C ALA A 14 -2.15 54.52 -26.83
N ALA A 15 -2.79 54.31 -25.68
CA ALA A 15 -2.96 55.33 -24.65
C ALA A 15 -2.00 55.03 -23.49
N THR A 16 -1.04 55.92 -23.29
CA THR A 16 -0.08 55.91 -22.19
C THR A 16 -0.77 56.23 -20.87
N PHE A 17 -0.91 55.24 -19.99
CA PHE A 17 -1.17 55.46 -18.56
C PHE A 17 0.14 55.25 -17.77
N ALA A 18 0.59 56.29 -17.10
CA ALA A 18 1.66 56.23 -16.11
C ALA A 18 1.17 55.46 -14.88
N GLY A 19 1.78 54.30 -14.58
CA GLY A 19 1.56 53.56 -13.34
C GLY A 19 2.34 54.16 -12.17
N PRO A 20 1.84 54.09 -10.92
CA PRO A 20 2.63 54.47 -9.76
C PRO A 20 3.68 53.39 -9.48
N ALA A 21 4.83 53.83 -8.96
CA ALA A 21 5.95 52.98 -8.58
C ALA A 21 5.54 51.91 -7.54
N PHE A 22 5.71 50.64 -7.88
CA PHE A 22 5.64 49.55 -6.91
C PHE A 22 6.88 49.60 -6.02
N ALA A 23 6.68 49.98 -4.76
CA ALA A 23 7.62 49.70 -3.69
C ALA A 23 7.76 48.18 -3.53
N GLN A 24 8.99 47.70 -3.39
CA GLN A 24 9.29 46.28 -3.10
C GLN A 24 8.64 45.90 -1.76
N ALA A 25 7.61 45.07 -1.82
CA ALA A 25 7.04 44.41 -0.66
C ALA A 25 7.96 43.25 -0.22
N PRO A 26 8.15 43.01 1.09
CA PRO A 26 8.94 41.89 1.59
C PRO A 26 8.27 40.56 1.20
N ALA A 27 9.09 39.53 0.96
CA ALA A 27 8.67 38.19 0.58
C ALA A 27 7.55 37.66 1.50
N ALA A 28 6.33 37.59 0.98
CA ALA A 28 5.21 36.98 1.68
C ALA A 28 5.45 35.46 1.76
N GLN A 29 5.45 34.94 2.98
CA GLN A 29 5.40 33.50 3.25
C GLN A 29 4.17 32.89 2.56
N ALA A 30 4.38 31.79 1.84
CA ALA A 30 3.30 31.03 1.23
C ALA A 30 2.25 30.64 2.29
N PRO A 31 0.94 30.78 2.01
CA PRO A 31 -0.08 30.32 2.94
C PRO A 31 0.01 28.80 3.10
N ALA A 32 -0.02 28.33 4.35
CA ALA A 32 -0.06 26.91 4.68
C ALA A 32 -1.27 26.23 4.01
N ALA A 33 -1.03 25.06 3.41
CA ALA A 33 -2.06 24.23 2.82
C ALA A 33 -3.11 23.82 3.88
N PRO A 34 -4.41 23.79 3.55
CA PRO A 34 -5.42 23.25 4.46
C PRO A 34 -5.19 21.75 4.68
N ALA A 35 -5.39 21.30 5.93
CA ALA A 35 -5.19 19.90 6.33
C ALA A 35 -6.16 18.97 5.58
N PRO A 36 -5.70 17.81 5.07
CA PRO A 36 -6.55 16.85 4.37
C PRO A 36 -7.45 16.08 5.36
N ALA A 37 -8.65 15.73 4.89
CA ALA A 37 -9.55 14.85 5.61
C ALA A 37 -9.02 13.41 5.64
N ALA A 38 -9.12 12.79 6.81
CA ALA A 38 -8.66 11.44 7.14
C ALA A 38 -9.10 10.37 6.12
N GLN A 39 -8.15 9.76 5.40
CA GLN A 39 -8.35 8.48 4.72
C GLN A 39 -8.10 7.34 5.72
N THR A 40 -9.10 6.51 5.97
CA THR A 40 -8.87 5.26 6.68
C THR A 40 -8.03 4.35 5.78
N ALA A 41 -7.00 3.71 6.33
CA ALA A 41 -6.27 2.64 5.66
C ALA A 41 -7.23 1.47 5.42
N ALA A 42 -7.99 1.54 4.33
CA ALA A 42 -8.97 0.54 3.98
C ALA A 42 -8.22 -0.73 3.58
N GLN A 43 -8.50 -1.81 4.31
CA GLN A 43 -8.31 -3.16 3.79
C GLN A 43 -8.92 -3.18 2.38
N THR A 44 -8.14 -3.51 1.35
CA THR A 44 -8.64 -3.63 -0.02
C THR A 44 -9.86 -4.56 0.01
N PRO A 45 -11.08 -4.05 -0.25
CA PRO A 45 -12.26 -4.88 -0.26
C PRO A 45 -12.10 -5.99 -1.33
N GLY A 46 -12.76 -7.13 -1.12
CA GLY A 46 -12.91 -8.12 -2.18
C GLY A 46 -13.54 -7.50 -3.44
N PRO A 47 -13.49 -8.20 -4.60
CA PRO A 47 -14.05 -7.68 -5.85
C PRO A 47 -15.50 -7.24 -5.64
N MET A 48 -15.85 -6.05 -6.12
CA MET A 48 -17.20 -5.51 -5.98
C MET A 48 -18.22 -6.45 -6.62
N ALA A 49 -19.24 -6.81 -5.85
CA ALA A 49 -20.26 -7.76 -6.29
C ALA A 49 -21.09 -7.17 -7.45
N PRO A 50 -21.45 -7.98 -8.46
CA PRO A 50 -22.35 -7.53 -9.52
C PRO A 50 -23.69 -7.09 -8.95
N VAL A 51 -24.21 -5.97 -9.46
CA VAL A 51 -25.48 -5.38 -9.00
C VAL A 51 -26.65 -6.01 -9.78
N PRO A 52 -27.74 -6.44 -9.12
CA PRO A 52 -28.90 -6.98 -9.82
C PRO A 52 -29.59 -5.87 -10.64
N LEU A 53 -29.59 -5.99 -11.96
CA LEU A 53 -30.14 -4.97 -12.86
C LEU A 53 -31.67 -4.90 -12.82
N LEU A 54 -32.21 -3.70 -12.99
CA LEU A 54 -33.64 -3.47 -13.24
C LEU A 54 -34.05 -4.04 -14.61
N THR A 55 -35.20 -4.70 -14.68
CA THR A 55 -35.81 -5.13 -15.95
C THR A 55 -36.63 -3.98 -16.54
N LEU A 56 -36.43 -3.68 -17.83
CA LEU A 56 -37.20 -2.64 -18.54
C LEU A 56 -37.99 -3.26 -19.71
N PRO A 57 -39.03 -2.60 -20.25
CA PRO A 57 -39.73 -3.08 -21.43
C PRO A 57 -38.91 -2.88 -22.72
N GLY A 58 -38.91 -3.87 -23.62
CA GLY A 58 -38.23 -3.80 -24.93
C GLY A 58 -36.74 -4.20 -24.92
N ASP A 59 -36.36 -5.11 -24.01
CA ASP A 59 -34.96 -5.44 -23.72
C ASP A 59 -34.30 -6.31 -24.78
N ASP A 60 -33.25 -5.78 -25.43
CA ASP A 60 -32.22 -6.58 -26.08
C ASP A 60 -31.17 -6.98 -25.01
N ALA A 61 -31.28 -8.22 -24.52
CA ALA A 61 -30.36 -8.75 -23.53
C ALA A 61 -28.90 -8.72 -24.00
N GLY A 62 -28.64 -8.94 -25.30
CA GLY A 62 -27.30 -8.90 -25.86
C GLY A 62 -26.69 -7.49 -25.82
N LEU A 63 -27.50 -6.46 -26.02
CA LEU A 63 -27.07 -5.06 -25.91
C LEU A 63 -26.73 -4.68 -24.47
N VAL A 64 -27.50 -5.18 -23.49
CA VAL A 64 -27.25 -4.95 -22.06
C VAL A 64 -25.96 -5.65 -21.61
N ASP A 65 -25.76 -6.90 -22.02
CA ASP A 65 -24.55 -7.67 -21.70
C ASP A 65 -23.30 -7.00 -22.30
N ARG A 66 -23.40 -6.50 -23.54
CA ARG A 66 -22.34 -5.69 -24.16
C ARG A 66 -22.08 -4.41 -23.34
N GLY A 67 -23.14 -3.72 -22.92
CA GLY A 67 -23.03 -2.53 -22.09
C GLY A 67 -22.34 -2.79 -20.75
N ALA A 68 -22.69 -3.88 -20.08
CA ALA A 68 -22.07 -4.30 -18.82
C ALA A 68 -20.57 -4.60 -19.01
N TYR A 69 -20.23 -5.28 -20.10
CA TYR A 69 -18.84 -5.56 -20.47
C TYR A 69 -18.04 -4.26 -20.71
N LEU A 70 -18.59 -3.34 -21.50
CA LEU A 70 -17.94 -2.06 -21.81
C LEU A 70 -17.81 -1.16 -20.57
N ALA A 71 -18.84 -1.11 -19.72
CA ALA A 71 -18.82 -0.31 -18.48
C ALA A 71 -17.75 -0.82 -17.51
N ARG A 72 -17.50 -2.13 -17.52
CA ARG A 72 -16.42 -2.73 -16.75
C ARG A 72 -15.05 -2.43 -17.35
N ALA A 73 -14.90 -2.59 -18.66
CA ALA A 73 -13.67 -2.26 -19.38
C ALA A 73 -13.28 -0.77 -19.27
N ALA A 74 -14.27 0.11 -19.10
CA ALA A 74 -14.08 1.54 -18.91
C ALA A 74 -13.93 1.98 -17.44
N ASP A 75 -13.88 1.05 -16.49
CA ASP A 75 -13.74 1.38 -15.06
C ASP A 75 -14.86 2.31 -14.52
N CYS A 76 -16.09 2.19 -15.03
CA CYS A 76 -17.21 2.99 -14.50
C CYS A 76 -17.49 2.70 -13.02
N MET A 77 -17.45 1.42 -12.61
CA MET A 77 -17.83 1.03 -11.25
C MET A 77 -16.86 1.53 -10.17
N PRO A 78 -15.53 1.34 -10.28
CA PRO A 78 -14.60 1.81 -9.25
C PRO A 78 -14.69 3.32 -9.04
N CYS A 79 -14.69 4.10 -10.13
CA CYS A 79 -14.77 5.56 -10.03
C CYS A 79 -16.10 6.05 -9.44
N HIS A 80 -17.22 5.38 -9.76
CA HIS A 80 -18.54 5.78 -9.28
C HIS A 80 -18.97 5.08 -7.99
N SER A 81 -18.07 4.50 -7.20
CA SER A 81 -18.42 3.79 -5.95
C SER A 81 -17.53 4.25 -4.78
N GLY A 82 -17.90 5.34 -4.11
CA GLY A 82 -17.18 5.82 -2.92
C GLY A 82 -17.44 4.98 -1.66
N ASP A 83 -18.62 4.40 -1.55
CA ASP A 83 -18.94 3.38 -0.54
C ASP A 83 -19.08 2.02 -1.26
N PRO A 84 -18.22 1.02 -1.00
CA PRO A 84 -18.32 -0.30 -1.62
C PRO A 84 -19.67 -1.01 -1.40
N LYS A 85 -20.44 -0.61 -0.37
CA LYS A 85 -21.80 -1.12 -0.10
C LYS A 85 -22.86 -0.44 -0.97
N LYS A 86 -22.52 0.65 -1.66
CA LYS A 86 -23.38 1.46 -2.53
C LYS A 86 -22.73 1.60 -3.93
N PRO A 87 -22.61 0.50 -4.68
CA PRO A 87 -21.97 0.54 -6.00
C PRO A 87 -22.68 1.54 -6.92
N TYR A 88 -21.89 2.29 -7.70
CA TYR A 88 -22.34 3.33 -8.65
C TYR A 88 -23.00 4.58 -8.03
N ALA A 89 -23.08 4.68 -6.69
CA ALA A 89 -23.73 5.79 -6.01
C ALA A 89 -22.86 7.05 -5.84
N GLY A 90 -21.67 7.09 -6.44
CA GLY A 90 -20.75 8.24 -6.44
C GLY A 90 -19.97 8.39 -5.13
N ASN A 91 -19.54 9.62 -4.85
CA ASN A 91 -18.84 10.02 -3.62
C ASN A 91 -17.43 9.43 -3.41
N LEU A 92 -16.81 8.84 -4.43
CA LEU A 92 -15.38 8.55 -4.40
C LEU A 92 -14.61 9.87 -4.43
N SER A 93 -13.69 10.07 -3.48
CA SER A 93 -12.84 11.26 -3.43
C SER A 93 -11.63 11.12 -4.34
N PHE A 94 -11.33 12.14 -5.14
CA PHE A 94 -10.08 12.29 -5.88
C PHE A 94 -9.32 13.47 -5.32
N ASN A 95 -8.09 13.25 -4.84
CA ASN A 95 -7.22 14.36 -4.49
C ASN A 95 -6.53 14.86 -5.76
N THR A 96 -6.79 16.12 -6.10
CA THR A 96 -6.15 16.76 -7.24
C THR A 96 -5.26 17.90 -6.74
N PRO A 97 -4.28 18.36 -7.53
CA PRO A 97 -3.53 19.58 -7.23
C PRO A 97 -4.42 20.84 -7.07
N PHE A 98 -5.69 20.76 -7.47
CA PHE A 98 -6.66 21.86 -7.44
C PHE A 98 -7.64 21.78 -6.26
N GLY A 99 -7.56 20.73 -5.45
CA GLY A 99 -8.47 20.44 -4.35
C GLY A 99 -9.15 19.07 -4.48
N VAL A 100 -10.08 18.77 -3.57
CA VAL A 100 -10.77 17.47 -3.52
C VAL A 100 -11.99 17.49 -4.44
N MET A 101 -12.15 16.42 -5.21
CA MET A 101 -13.29 16.21 -6.10
C MET A 101 -14.03 14.93 -5.73
N TYR A 102 -15.34 14.90 -5.96
CA TYR A 102 -16.15 13.70 -5.70
C TYR A 102 -16.82 13.17 -6.97
N SER A 103 -16.80 11.86 -7.17
CA SER A 103 -17.55 11.22 -8.26
C SER A 103 -19.06 11.39 -8.09
N VAL A 104 -19.79 11.29 -9.19
CA VAL A 104 -21.24 11.48 -9.23
C VAL A 104 -21.97 10.14 -9.10
N ASN A 105 -23.20 10.17 -8.61
CA ASN A 105 -24.09 9.02 -8.59
C ASN A 105 -24.62 8.75 -10.02
N ILE A 106 -24.40 7.55 -10.55
CA ILE A 106 -24.89 7.13 -11.88
C ILE A 106 -25.91 5.99 -11.82
N THR A 107 -26.48 5.75 -10.64
CA THR A 107 -27.64 4.86 -10.50
C THR A 107 -28.88 5.44 -11.17
N SER A 108 -29.91 4.63 -11.39
CA SER A 108 -31.20 5.08 -11.92
C SER A 108 -32.05 5.87 -10.92
N ASP A 109 -31.45 6.39 -9.84
CA ASP A 109 -32.14 7.30 -8.93
C ASP A 109 -32.56 8.59 -9.68
N PRO A 110 -33.84 9.00 -9.59
CA PRO A 110 -34.34 10.15 -10.36
C PRO A 110 -33.95 11.51 -9.78
N THR A 111 -33.43 11.56 -8.54
CA THR A 111 -33.14 12.81 -7.82
C THR A 111 -31.64 13.11 -7.81
N TYR A 112 -30.84 12.13 -7.43
CA TYR A 112 -29.39 12.25 -7.26
C TYR A 112 -28.60 11.51 -8.34
N GLY A 113 -29.22 10.54 -9.01
CA GLY A 113 -28.62 9.75 -10.10
C GLY A 113 -28.99 10.25 -11.49
N ILE A 114 -29.00 9.33 -12.46
CA ILE A 114 -29.31 9.60 -13.87
C ILE A 114 -30.69 9.11 -14.29
N GLY A 115 -31.58 8.78 -13.34
CA GLY A 115 -32.88 8.16 -13.63
C GLY A 115 -33.81 8.96 -14.54
N THR A 116 -33.59 10.26 -14.68
CA THR A 116 -34.35 11.17 -15.56
C THR A 116 -33.63 11.50 -16.87
N TRP A 117 -32.40 11.02 -17.06
CA TRP A 117 -31.59 11.33 -18.23
C TRP A 117 -32.09 10.61 -19.48
N THR A 118 -31.87 11.23 -20.63
CA THR A 118 -32.03 10.61 -21.94
C THR A 118 -30.71 10.03 -22.43
N PHE A 119 -30.75 9.24 -23.51
CA PHE A 119 -29.54 8.82 -24.21
C PHE A 119 -28.69 10.00 -24.68
N GLU A 120 -29.32 11.08 -25.13
CA GLU A 120 -28.62 12.27 -25.61
C GLU A 120 -27.91 13.01 -24.47
N ASP A 121 -28.48 13.03 -23.27
CA ASP A 121 -27.82 13.58 -22.08
C ASP A 121 -26.62 12.73 -21.67
N PHE A 122 -26.78 11.41 -21.67
CA PHE A 122 -25.69 10.46 -21.38
C PHE A 122 -24.55 10.59 -22.40
N LYS A 123 -24.89 10.61 -23.70
CA LYS A 123 -23.94 10.86 -24.79
C LYS A 123 -23.28 12.22 -24.63
N GLY A 124 -24.03 13.27 -24.29
CA GLY A 124 -23.50 14.60 -24.01
C GLY A 124 -22.44 14.60 -22.92
N ALA A 125 -22.68 13.85 -21.83
CA ALA A 125 -21.74 13.76 -20.72
C ALA A 125 -20.45 13.01 -21.10
N LEU A 126 -20.58 11.83 -21.72
CA LEU A 126 -19.43 10.99 -22.07
C LEU A 126 -18.65 11.52 -23.28
N HIS A 127 -19.35 11.89 -24.36
CA HIS A 127 -18.73 12.26 -25.62
C HIS A 127 -18.33 13.73 -25.69
N ASN A 128 -19.09 14.59 -25.00
CA ASN A 128 -18.88 16.05 -25.05
C ASN A 128 -18.50 16.64 -23.70
N GLY A 129 -18.45 15.91 -22.59
CA GLY A 129 -18.15 16.51 -21.29
C GLY A 129 -19.19 17.56 -20.85
N ILE A 130 -20.45 17.45 -21.29
CA ILE A 130 -21.54 18.37 -20.94
C ILE A 130 -22.65 17.59 -20.26
N ARG A 131 -23.00 18.01 -19.05
CA ARG A 131 -24.02 17.35 -18.23
C ARG A 131 -25.43 17.71 -18.72
N ALA A 132 -26.44 16.94 -18.32
CA ALA A 132 -27.85 17.15 -18.70
C ALA A 132 -28.39 18.58 -18.40
N ASP A 133 -27.84 19.25 -17.38
CA ASP A 133 -28.20 20.62 -17.01
C ASP A 133 -27.37 21.70 -17.74
N GLY A 134 -26.55 21.31 -18.72
CA GLY A 134 -25.67 22.18 -19.49
C GLY A 134 -24.35 22.53 -18.82
N ALA A 135 -24.09 22.04 -17.60
CA ALA A 135 -22.83 22.30 -16.91
C ALA A 135 -21.67 21.50 -17.55
N TYR A 136 -20.55 22.17 -17.84
CA TYR A 136 -19.32 21.50 -18.28
C TYR A 136 -18.78 20.58 -17.19
N LEU A 137 -18.36 19.38 -17.55
CA LEU A 137 -17.70 18.43 -16.64
C LEU A 137 -16.23 18.83 -16.45
N TYR A 138 -15.73 18.58 -15.24
CA TYR A 138 -14.28 18.60 -15.03
C TYR A 138 -13.67 17.36 -15.70
N PRO A 139 -12.46 17.46 -16.27
CA PRO A 139 -11.78 16.36 -16.96
C PRO A 139 -11.28 15.24 -16.02
N ALA A 140 -11.70 15.26 -14.75
CA ALA A 140 -11.62 14.08 -13.88
C ALA A 140 -12.60 12.98 -14.32
N MET A 141 -13.68 13.37 -15.01
CA MET A 141 -14.41 12.44 -15.88
C MET A 141 -13.64 12.43 -17.22
N PRO A 142 -13.09 11.30 -17.68
CA PRO A 142 -12.22 11.24 -18.86
C PRO A 142 -13.01 11.36 -20.17
N PHE A 143 -13.79 12.43 -20.33
CA PHE A 143 -14.58 12.69 -21.53
C PHE A 143 -13.69 13.01 -22.75
N ASP A 144 -12.46 13.44 -22.52
CA ASP A 144 -11.41 13.62 -23.52
C ASP A 144 -10.91 12.32 -24.12
N ALA A 145 -10.95 11.21 -23.37
CA ALA A 145 -10.78 9.86 -23.91
C ALA A 145 -12.10 9.29 -24.46
N TYR A 146 -13.19 9.38 -23.68
CA TYR A 146 -14.49 8.79 -24.03
C TYR A 146 -15.17 9.41 -25.25
N THR A 147 -14.74 10.59 -25.69
CA THR A 147 -15.15 11.11 -27.00
C THR A 147 -14.86 10.11 -28.12
N GLY A 148 -13.81 9.29 -27.96
CA GLY A 148 -13.47 8.20 -28.88
C GLY A 148 -14.48 7.05 -28.92
N ILE A 149 -15.38 6.89 -27.95
CA ILE A 149 -16.30 5.74 -27.91
C ILE A 149 -17.32 5.82 -29.07
N PRO A 150 -17.38 4.82 -29.96
CA PRO A 150 -18.37 4.77 -31.04
C PRO A 150 -19.80 4.83 -30.51
N GLU A 151 -20.70 5.44 -31.29
CA GLU A 151 -22.10 5.65 -30.86
C GLU A 151 -22.81 4.35 -30.48
N ASP A 152 -22.55 3.24 -31.16
CA ASP A 152 -23.16 1.94 -30.84
C ASP A 152 -22.71 1.41 -29.48
N ASP A 153 -21.46 1.69 -29.10
CA ASP A 153 -20.93 1.34 -27.77
C ASP A 153 -21.48 2.27 -26.69
N LEU A 154 -21.73 3.56 -27.01
CA LEU A 154 -22.47 4.46 -26.12
C LEU A 154 -23.92 4.00 -25.91
N LYS A 155 -24.59 3.48 -26.93
CA LYS A 155 -25.94 2.90 -26.81
C LYS A 155 -25.94 1.65 -25.94
N ALA A 156 -24.93 0.78 -26.09
CA ALA A 156 -24.77 -0.39 -25.25
C ALA A 156 -24.53 0.01 -23.78
N LEU A 157 -23.60 0.94 -23.53
CA LEU A 157 -23.34 1.50 -22.20
C LEU A 157 -24.61 2.09 -21.60
N TRP A 158 -25.36 2.92 -22.35
CA TRP A 158 -26.63 3.49 -21.89
C TRP A 158 -27.66 2.41 -21.54
N ALA A 159 -27.74 1.35 -22.35
CA ALA A 159 -28.62 0.23 -22.06
C ALA A 159 -28.26 -0.39 -20.68
N PHE A 160 -26.99 -0.58 -20.38
CA PHE A 160 -26.60 -1.10 -19.07
C PHE A 160 -26.83 -0.09 -17.92
N VAL A 161 -26.26 1.11 -18.01
CA VAL A 161 -26.17 2.05 -16.87
C VAL A 161 -27.56 2.49 -16.39
N ARG A 162 -28.52 2.71 -17.30
CA ARG A 162 -29.91 3.09 -16.94
C ARG A 162 -30.70 1.99 -16.19
N ARG A 163 -30.11 0.79 -16.04
CA ARG A 163 -30.70 -0.35 -15.30
C ARG A 163 -30.04 -0.56 -13.94
N ILE A 164 -29.05 0.24 -13.56
CA ILE A 164 -28.45 0.17 -12.23
C ILE A 164 -29.50 0.60 -11.20
N PRO A 165 -29.85 -0.25 -10.21
CA PRO A 165 -30.87 0.06 -9.20
C PRO A 165 -30.66 1.41 -8.53
N PRO A 166 -31.73 2.18 -8.27
CA PRO A 166 -31.64 3.50 -7.68
C PRO A 166 -31.06 3.42 -6.26
N ILE A 167 -30.05 4.22 -6.00
CA ILE A 167 -29.55 4.47 -4.65
C ILE A 167 -29.65 5.98 -4.41
N PRO A 168 -30.49 6.44 -3.47
CA PRO A 168 -30.70 7.86 -3.21
C PRO A 168 -29.55 8.46 -2.37
N GLU A 169 -28.36 8.48 -2.96
CA GLU A 169 -27.15 9.00 -2.33
C GLU A 169 -26.87 10.42 -2.86
N PRO A 170 -26.97 11.46 -2.01
CA PRO A 170 -26.61 12.82 -2.40
C PRO A 170 -25.10 12.94 -2.58
N ARG A 171 -24.69 13.66 -3.63
CA ARG A 171 -23.29 13.90 -3.92
C ARG A 171 -22.69 14.94 -2.97
N LYS A 172 -21.49 14.67 -2.45
CA LYS A 172 -20.66 15.65 -1.75
C LYS A 172 -20.24 16.80 -2.70
N PRO A 173 -20.22 18.06 -2.23
CA PRO A 173 -19.74 19.18 -3.04
C PRO A 173 -18.23 19.06 -3.29
N ASN A 174 -17.75 19.60 -4.42
CA ASN A 174 -16.31 19.69 -4.65
C ASN A 174 -15.68 20.75 -3.74
N GLU A 175 -14.44 20.51 -3.33
CA GLU A 175 -13.63 21.39 -2.49
C GLU A 175 -12.45 21.93 -3.31
N LEU A 176 -12.75 22.48 -4.49
CA LEU A 176 -11.74 23.06 -5.38
C LEU A 176 -11.37 24.48 -4.93
N GLY A 177 -10.09 24.82 -5.02
CA GLY A 177 -9.60 26.17 -4.77
C GLY A 177 -9.89 27.12 -5.93
N PHE A 178 -9.90 28.43 -5.65
CA PHE A 178 -9.90 29.44 -6.72
C PHE A 178 -8.59 29.39 -7.52
N PRO A 179 -8.62 29.49 -8.86
CA PRO A 179 -9.79 29.75 -9.72
C PRO A 179 -10.55 28.51 -10.21
N PHE A 180 -10.10 27.31 -9.87
CA PHE A 180 -10.63 26.04 -10.38
C PHE A 180 -12.06 25.71 -9.92
N ASN A 181 -12.57 26.39 -8.89
CA ASN A 181 -13.97 26.30 -8.49
C ASN A 181 -14.95 27.04 -9.41
N VAL A 182 -14.47 27.92 -10.28
CA VAL A 182 -15.32 28.70 -11.21
C VAL A 182 -15.60 27.88 -12.46
N ARG A 183 -16.80 27.29 -12.52
CA ARG A 183 -17.22 26.37 -13.60
C ARG A 183 -17.09 26.93 -15.01
N LEU A 184 -17.28 28.24 -15.21
CA LEU A 184 -17.15 28.88 -16.52
C LEU A 184 -15.71 28.78 -17.08
N GLY A 185 -14.70 28.65 -16.22
CA GLY A 185 -13.32 28.41 -16.66
C GLY A 185 -13.16 27.12 -17.48
N LEU A 186 -14.06 26.14 -17.30
CA LEU A 186 -14.05 24.91 -18.08
C LEU A 186 -14.42 25.11 -19.54
N LEU A 187 -15.16 26.17 -19.87
CA LEU A 187 -15.39 26.53 -21.28
C LEU A 187 -14.05 26.89 -21.94
N ALA A 188 -13.27 27.77 -21.31
CA ALA A 188 -11.95 28.13 -21.82
C ALA A 188 -11.00 26.92 -21.87
N TRP A 189 -11.03 26.05 -20.86
CA TRP A 189 -10.24 24.82 -20.85
C TRP A 189 -10.60 23.92 -22.03
N ARG A 190 -11.89 23.71 -22.28
CA ARG A 190 -12.39 22.87 -23.38
C ARG A 190 -11.90 23.39 -24.73
N GLU A 191 -12.07 24.67 -25.01
CA GLU A 191 -11.66 25.27 -26.30
C GLU A 191 -10.14 25.18 -26.54
N LEU A 192 -9.34 25.02 -25.48
CA LEU A 192 -7.89 24.91 -25.60
C LEU A 192 -7.38 23.46 -25.70
N PHE A 193 -8.08 22.51 -25.08
CA PHE A 193 -7.55 21.16 -24.82
C PHE A 193 -8.43 20.00 -25.29
N PHE A 194 -9.64 20.25 -25.76
CA PHE A 194 -10.58 19.20 -26.13
C PHE A 194 -11.14 19.38 -27.55
N ASP A 195 -11.02 18.32 -28.34
CA ASP A 195 -11.68 18.18 -29.64
C ASP A 195 -12.55 16.93 -29.62
N ALA A 196 -13.85 17.07 -29.90
CA ALA A 196 -14.75 15.92 -29.96
C ALA A 196 -14.47 15.07 -31.21
N ALA A 197 -14.18 13.78 -31.03
CA ALA A 197 -13.91 12.88 -32.13
C ALA A 197 -14.16 11.41 -31.76
N TYR A 198 -14.93 10.71 -32.59
CA TYR A 198 -15.02 9.25 -32.52
C TYR A 198 -13.70 8.60 -32.94
N TRP A 199 -13.31 7.53 -32.24
CA TRP A 199 -12.15 6.72 -32.60
C TRP A 199 -12.33 6.14 -34.01
N GLN A 200 -11.23 6.10 -34.77
CA GLN A 200 -11.19 5.54 -36.11
C GLN A 200 -10.06 4.52 -36.22
N PRO A 201 -10.28 3.41 -36.96
CA PRO A 201 -9.23 2.43 -37.20
C PRO A 201 -8.07 3.06 -37.98
N THR A 202 -6.85 2.77 -37.54
CA THR A 202 -5.63 3.16 -38.25
C THR A 202 -5.42 2.26 -39.45
N ALA A 203 -5.34 2.88 -40.64
CA ALA A 203 -5.10 2.17 -41.89
C ALA A 203 -3.74 1.44 -41.86
N GLY A 204 -3.71 0.20 -42.35
CA GLY A 204 -2.51 -0.63 -42.40
C GLY A 204 -2.15 -1.35 -41.10
N LYS A 205 -2.86 -1.08 -39.99
CA LYS A 205 -2.76 -1.86 -38.75
C LYS A 205 -3.76 -3.02 -38.75
N SER A 206 -3.46 -4.09 -38.01
CA SER A 206 -4.33 -5.26 -37.91
C SER A 206 -5.63 -4.94 -37.16
N ALA A 207 -6.65 -5.79 -37.32
CA ALA A 207 -7.90 -5.65 -36.57
C ALA A 207 -7.66 -5.76 -35.05
N GLU A 208 -6.75 -6.62 -34.63
CA GLU A 208 -6.34 -6.77 -33.23
C GLU A 208 -5.65 -5.51 -32.69
N TRP A 209 -4.72 -4.92 -33.45
CA TRP A 209 -4.07 -3.67 -33.06
C TRP A 209 -5.08 -2.53 -32.94
N ASN A 210 -6.00 -2.43 -33.91
CA ASN A 210 -7.05 -1.42 -33.89
C ASN A 210 -7.99 -1.60 -32.70
N ARG A 211 -8.39 -2.84 -32.40
CA ARG A 211 -9.16 -3.15 -31.19
C ARG A 211 -8.40 -2.74 -29.92
N GLY A 212 -7.10 -3.01 -29.86
CA GLY A 212 -6.23 -2.60 -28.77
C GLY A 212 -6.16 -1.09 -28.61
N SER A 213 -5.98 -0.35 -29.71
CA SER A 213 -5.94 1.12 -29.69
C SER A 213 -7.26 1.71 -29.17
N TYR A 214 -8.40 1.16 -29.57
CA TYR A 214 -9.70 1.58 -29.06
C TYR A 214 -9.82 1.33 -27.55
N LEU A 215 -9.42 0.14 -27.10
CA LEU A 215 -9.49 -0.24 -25.69
C LEU A 215 -8.52 0.57 -24.81
N VAL A 216 -7.33 0.92 -25.31
CA VAL A 216 -6.34 1.68 -24.54
C VAL A 216 -6.64 3.18 -24.55
N GLU A 217 -6.92 3.77 -25.71
CA GLU A 217 -7.03 5.22 -25.89
C GLU A 217 -8.41 5.76 -25.49
N ALA A 218 -9.47 5.06 -25.89
CA ALA A 218 -10.83 5.56 -25.72
C ALA A 218 -11.53 4.92 -24.52
N LEU A 219 -11.65 3.58 -24.52
CA LEU A 219 -12.47 2.90 -23.52
C LEU A 219 -11.80 2.81 -22.15
N GLY A 220 -10.54 2.38 -22.09
CA GLY A 220 -9.77 2.22 -20.86
C GLY A 220 -8.91 3.42 -20.49
N HIS A 221 -8.97 4.51 -21.28
CA HIS A 221 -8.41 5.84 -20.98
C HIS A 221 -6.99 5.80 -20.37
N CYS A 222 -6.12 4.90 -20.83
CA CYS A 222 -4.84 4.63 -20.18
C CYS A 222 -3.94 5.88 -20.16
N SER A 223 -4.12 6.78 -21.13
CA SER A 223 -3.39 8.04 -21.23
C SER A 223 -3.68 8.97 -20.06
N ASP A 224 -4.86 8.90 -19.44
CA ASP A 224 -5.26 9.78 -18.35
C ASP A 224 -4.46 9.57 -17.07
N CYS A 225 -3.93 8.35 -16.89
CA CYS A 225 -3.05 7.99 -15.79
C CYS A 225 -1.58 7.92 -16.21
N HIS A 226 -1.29 7.46 -17.43
CA HIS A 226 0.09 7.21 -17.86
C HIS A 226 0.71 8.33 -18.71
N THR A 227 0.08 9.50 -18.83
CA THR A 227 0.62 10.66 -19.56
C THR A 227 0.67 11.89 -18.65
N PRO A 228 1.79 12.63 -18.60
CA PRO A 228 1.89 13.84 -17.79
C PRO A 228 0.79 14.86 -18.11
N ARG A 229 0.31 15.59 -17.09
CA ARG A 229 -0.64 16.69 -17.25
C ARG A 229 0.07 18.05 -17.16
N ASN A 230 -0.47 19.06 -17.85
CA ASN A 230 -0.01 20.44 -17.73
C ASN A 230 -0.59 21.11 -16.47
N LEU A 231 -0.18 22.36 -16.20
CA LEU A 231 -0.63 23.14 -15.03
C LEU A 231 -2.16 23.36 -14.96
N MET A 232 -2.87 23.18 -16.08
CA MET A 232 -4.34 23.27 -16.16
C MET A 232 -5.02 21.90 -16.12
N GLY A 233 -4.28 20.82 -15.87
CA GLY A 233 -4.81 19.45 -15.75
C GLY A 233 -5.07 18.72 -17.06
N ALA A 234 -4.70 19.31 -18.22
CA ALA A 234 -4.82 18.63 -19.52
C ALA A 234 -3.64 17.71 -19.81
N VAL A 235 -3.90 16.54 -20.39
CA VAL A 235 -2.85 15.59 -20.81
C VAL A 235 -1.92 16.21 -21.86
N LYS A 236 -0.61 15.99 -21.69
CA LYS A 236 0.41 16.46 -22.62
C LYS A 236 0.59 15.44 -23.73
N ALA A 237 -0.23 15.55 -24.78
CA ALA A 237 -0.26 14.59 -25.90
C ALA A 237 1.10 14.28 -26.57
N LYS A 238 2.11 15.17 -26.44
CA LYS A 238 3.47 14.93 -26.97
C LYS A 238 4.31 13.99 -26.11
N GLU A 239 3.96 13.84 -24.84
CA GLU A 239 4.59 13.00 -23.82
C GLU A 239 3.74 11.75 -23.54
N HIS A 240 2.98 11.31 -24.55
CA HIS A 240 2.05 10.19 -24.47
C HIS A 240 2.73 8.94 -23.87
N PHE A 241 2.11 8.39 -22.82
CA PHE A 241 2.58 7.19 -22.12
C PHE A 241 3.95 7.29 -21.45
N LEU A 242 4.46 8.49 -21.19
CA LEU A 242 5.74 8.68 -20.49
C LEU A 242 5.64 8.61 -18.95
N GLY A 243 4.49 8.23 -18.42
CA GLY A 243 4.20 8.10 -16.99
C GLY A 243 3.79 9.42 -16.36
N ALA A 244 3.08 9.36 -15.24
CA ALA A 244 2.63 10.55 -14.53
C ALA A 244 2.39 10.28 -13.04
N ASP A 245 2.31 11.36 -12.27
CA ASP A 245 1.80 11.33 -10.90
C ASP A 245 0.26 11.36 -10.91
N ILE A 246 -0.36 10.44 -10.17
CA ILE A 246 -1.81 10.27 -10.07
C ILE A 246 -2.17 9.99 -8.60
N ASP A 247 -2.79 10.96 -7.94
CA ASP A 247 -3.11 10.87 -6.50
C ASP A 247 -1.87 10.44 -5.68
N GLY A 248 -0.70 10.93 -6.12
CA GLY A 248 0.59 10.62 -5.58
C GLY A 248 1.17 9.21 -5.94
N PHE A 249 0.42 8.37 -6.64
CA PHE A 249 1.02 7.18 -7.24
C PHE A 249 1.77 7.57 -8.51
N TRP A 250 2.97 7.04 -8.68
CA TRP A 250 3.66 7.16 -9.96
C TRP A 250 3.17 6.06 -10.90
N ALA A 251 2.33 6.43 -11.85
CA ALA A 251 1.98 5.59 -12.99
C ALA A 251 3.20 5.51 -13.93
N PRO A 252 3.81 4.33 -14.12
CA PRO A 252 5.03 4.21 -14.92
C PRO A 252 4.78 4.53 -16.39
N ALA A 253 5.85 4.79 -17.14
CA ALA A 253 5.74 4.89 -18.59
C ALA A 253 5.32 3.54 -19.19
N ILE A 254 4.37 3.57 -20.13
CA ILE A 254 3.84 2.40 -20.84
C ILE A 254 4.02 2.52 -22.35
N ASP A 255 4.87 3.46 -22.81
CA ASP A 255 5.24 3.54 -24.21
C ASP A 255 6.01 2.28 -24.64
N THR A 256 5.91 1.93 -25.92
CA THR A 256 6.53 0.71 -26.45
C THR A 256 8.03 0.63 -26.18
N ALA A 257 8.75 1.75 -26.20
CA ALA A 257 10.20 1.76 -26.02
C ALA A 257 10.55 1.41 -24.57
N THR A 258 9.86 2.01 -23.60
CA THR A 258 10.04 1.71 -22.18
C THR A 258 9.63 0.28 -21.85
N LEU A 259 8.46 -0.17 -22.32
CA LEU A 259 8.01 -1.55 -22.09
C LEU A 259 9.04 -2.57 -22.63
N THR A 260 9.55 -2.34 -23.83
CA THR A 260 10.57 -3.22 -24.43
C THR A 260 11.88 -3.19 -23.65
N LYS A 261 12.34 -2.00 -23.25
CA LYS A 261 13.55 -1.79 -22.45
C LYS A 261 13.48 -2.52 -21.10
N ASP A 262 12.31 -2.49 -20.46
CA ASP A 262 12.05 -3.15 -19.17
C ASP A 262 11.72 -4.66 -19.34
N GLY A 263 11.96 -5.21 -20.53
CA GLY A 263 11.83 -6.63 -20.83
C GLY A 263 10.39 -7.15 -20.77
N TRP A 264 9.40 -6.29 -21.01
CA TRP A 264 8.01 -6.73 -21.13
C TRP A 264 7.80 -7.47 -22.45
N THR A 265 7.24 -8.66 -22.34
CA THR A 265 6.84 -9.53 -23.44
C THR A 265 5.33 -9.61 -23.51
N ARG A 266 4.81 -10.13 -24.63
CA ARG A 266 3.37 -10.36 -24.79
C ARG A 266 2.82 -11.21 -23.66
N GLU A 267 3.52 -12.28 -23.33
CA GLU A 267 3.17 -13.23 -22.29
C GLU A 267 3.12 -12.57 -20.91
N THR A 268 4.17 -11.81 -20.55
CA THR A 268 4.24 -11.16 -19.23
C THR A 268 3.22 -10.04 -19.07
N LEU A 269 2.94 -9.25 -20.12
CA LEU A 269 1.90 -8.21 -20.04
C LEU A 269 0.50 -8.82 -20.00
N THR A 270 0.22 -9.88 -20.76
CA THR A 270 -1.05 -10.59 -20.66
C THR A 270 -1.24 -11.18 -19.26
N GLN A 271 -0.19 -11.77 -18.68
CA GLN A 271 -0.24 -12.26 -17.31
C GLN A 271 -0.50 -11.13 -16.30
N PHE A 272 0.17 -9.99 -16.46
CA PHE A 272 -0.04 -8.81 -15.63
C PHE A 272 -1.47 -8.29 -15.68
N PHE A 273 -2.07 -8.13 -16.87
CA PHE A 273 -3.47 -7.71 -17.01
C PHE A 273 -4.48 -8.76 -16.54
N THR A 274 -4.06 -10.02 -16.37
CA THR A 274 -4.93 -11.09 -15.87
C THR A 274 -4.88 -11.19 -14.34
N ASN A 275 -3.68 -11.09 -13.75
CA ASN A 275 -3.44 -11.46 -12.35
C ASN A 275 -3.01 -10.28 -11.47
N GLY A 276 -2.69 -9.13 -12.07
CA GLY A 276 -2.03 -8.01 -11.39
C GLY A 276 -0.58 -8.27 -11.03
N SER A 277 -0.06 -9.48 -11.26
CA SER A 277 1.29 -9.87 -10.84
C SER A 277 1.98 -10.74 -11.89
N VAL A 278 3.29 -10.55 -11.99
CA VAL A 278 4.20 -11.36 -12.81
C VAL A 278 5.35 -11.82 -11.91
N PRO A 279 5.45 -13.13 -11.61
CA PRO A 279 6.49 -13.68 -10.75
C PRO A 279 7.90 -13.27 -11.18
N GLY A 280 8.72 -12.89 -10.21
CA GLY A 280 10.09 -12.40 -10.43
C GLY A 280 10.20 -11.06 -11.18
N LYS A 281 9.10 -10.37 -11.48
CA LYS A 281 9.11 -9.08 -12.18
C LYS A 281 8.48 -7.96 -11.36
N THR A 282 7.16 -7.99 -11.16
CA THR A 282 6.44 -6.93 -10.44
C THR A 282 5.00 -7.35 -10.08
N GLU A 283 4.37 -6.56 -9.23
CA GLU A 283 2.96 -6.63 -8.88
C GLU A 283 2.34 -5.22 -8.83
N VAL A 284 1.07 -5.12 -9.18
CA VAL A 284 0.25 -3.91 -9.02
C VAL A 284 -0.04 -3.60 -7.55
N PHE A 285 0.02 -2.33 -7.20
CA PHE A 285 -0.48 -1.77 -5.95
C PHE A 285 -1.12 -0.41 -6.23
N GLY A 286 -1.86 0.12 -5.25
CA GLY A 286 -2.56 1.39 -5.40
C GLY A 286 -3.65 1.35 -6.50
N PRO A 287 -3.92 2.47 -7.19
CA PRO A 287 -4.99 2.58 -8.18
C PRO A 287 -4.91 1.54 -9.30
N MET A 288 -3.70 1.17 -9.74
CA MET A 288 -3.54 0.17 -10.81
C MET A 288 -3.98 -1.23 -10.35
N ALA A 289 -3.90 -1.55 -9.05
CA ALA A 289 -4.41 -2.81 -8.53
C ALA A 289 -5.93 -2.90 -8.64
N GLU A 290 -6.63 -1.79 -8.45
CA GLU A 290 -8.08 -1.68 -8.62
C GLU A 290 -8.47 -1.82 -10.09
N VAL A 291 -7.75 -1.13 -10.98
CA VAL A 291 -7.95 -1.24 -12.45
C VAL A 291 -7.79 -2.68 -12.93
N VAL A 292 -6.75 -3.40 -12.47
CA VAL A 292 -6.61 -4.82 -12.85
C VAL A 292 -7.72 -5.67 -12.25
N ARG A 293 -7.98 -5.54 -10.95
CA ARG A 293 -8.94 -6.37 -10.22
C ARG A 293 -10.36 -6.19 -10.73
N ASP A 294 -10.80 -4.95 -10.93
CA ASP A 294 -12.21 -4.61 -11.15
C ASP A 294 -12.56 -4.43 -12.65
N SER A 295 -11.56 -4.25 -13.52
CA SER A 295 -11.71 -4.07 -14.98
C SER A 295 -10.90 -5.08 -15.81
N LEU A 296 -9.58 -4.95 -15.89
CA LEU A 296 -8.78 -5.65 -16.92
C LEU A 296 -8.81 -7.18 -16.81
N ALA A 297 -8.91 -7.71 -15.58
CA ALA A 297 -9.03 -9.15 -15.34
C ALA A 297 -10.33 -9.75 -15.93
N TYR A 298 -11.36 -8.93 -16.13
CA TYR A 298 -12.65 -9.35 -16.71
C TYR A 298 -12.73 -9.24 -18.23
N LEU A 299 -11.71 -8.67 -18.88
CA LEU A 299 -11.68 -8.61 -20.33
C LEU A 299 -11.66 -10.01 -20.95
N THR A 300 -12.09 -10.14 -22.21
CA THR A 300 -11.90 -11.40 -22.92
C THR A 300 -10.41 -11.64 -23.17
N PRO A 301 -9.95 -12.90 -23.31
CA PRO A 301 -8.57 -13.17 -23.69
C PRO A 301 -8.15 -12.46 -24.98
N ALA A 302 -9.07 -12.32 -25.94
CA ALA A 302 -8.84 -11.60 -27.19
C ALA A 302 -8.62 -10.09 -26.95
N ASP A 303 -9.43 -9.47 -26.09
CA ASP A 303 -9.27 -8.05 -25.77
C ASP A 303 -8.01 -7.77 -24.94
N ARG A 304 -7.63 -8.66 -24.01
CA ARG A 304 -6.31 -8.58 -23.35
C ARG A 304 -5.15 -8.71 -24.33
N ALA A 305 -5.25 -9.63 -25.30
CA ALA A 305 -4.24 -9.76 -26.35
C ALA A 305 -4.17 -8.49 -27.21
N ALA A 306 -5.32 -7.89 -27.54
CA ALA A 306 -5.41 -6.65 -28.28
C ALA A 306 -4.75 -5.46 -27.54
N LEU A 307 -5.01 -5.29 -26.23
CA LEU A 307 -4.32 -4.31 -25.38
C LEU A 307 -2.80 -4.44 -25.50
N VAL A 308 -2.30 -5.67 -25.31
CA VAL A 308 -0.87 -5.98 -25.38
C VAL A 308 -0.30 -5.72 -26.78
N THR A 309 -1.03 -6.10 -27.83
CA THR A 309 -0.66 -5.86 -29.23
C THR A 309 -0.50 -4.37 -29.50
N TYR A 310 -1.40 -3.53 -28.98
CA TYR A 310 -1.30 -2.09 -29.15
C TYR A 310 -0.15 -1.49 -28.34
N LEU A 311 -0.02 -1.81 -27.05
CA LEU A 311 1.02 -1.23 -26.18
C LEU A 311 2.45 -1.57 -26.62
N LEU A 312 2.66 -2.74 -27.22
CA LEU A 312 3.96 -3.16 -27.77
C LEU A 312 4.22 -2.66 -29.21
N ASP A 313 3.30 -1.86 -29.78
CA ASP A 313 3.41 -1.27 -31.12
C ASP A 313 2.65 0.08 -31.18
N SER A 314 2.71 0.85 -30.10
CA SER A 314 2.05 2.15 -30.01
C SER A 314 2.94 3.23 -30.65
N PRO A 315 2.35 4.30 -31.20
CA PRO A 315 3.13 5.37 -31.79
C PRO A 315 4.10 5.96 -30.76
N PRO A 316 5.40 6.10 -31.09
CA PRO A 316 6.36 6.63 -30.14
C PRO A 316 5.99 8.08 -29.77
N PRO A 317 6.16 8.48 -28.50
CA PRO A 317 5.98 9.87 -28.09
C PRO A 317 6.95 10.77 -28.85
N LYS A 318 6.51 11.98 -29.18
CA LYS A 318 7.29 12.93 -29.99
C LYS A 318 8.39 13.61 -29.20
N ASP A 319 8.13 13.87 -27.91
CA ASP A 319 9.05 14.53 -27.01
C ASP A 319 9.34 13.57 -25.85
N VAL A 320 10.52 12.94 -25.86
CA VAL A 320 11.00 12.14 -24.73
C VAL A 320 11.95 13.02 -23.92
N PRO A 321 11.60 13.40 -22.68
CA PRO A 321 12.52 14.11 -21.81
C PRO A 321 13.81 13.31 -21.63
N ALA A 322 14.96 14.00 -21.62
CA ALA A 322 16.22 13.33 -21.34
C ALA A 322 16.14 12.69 -19.94
N PRO A 323 16.57 11.41 -19.79
CA PRO A 323 16.64 10.78 -18.47
C PRO A 323 17.46 11.65 -17.54
N GLN A 324 16.90 12.01 -16.39
CA GLN A 324 17.69 12.69 -15.36
C GLN A 324 18.78 11.72 -14.91
N ALA A 325 20.05 12.08 -15.17
CA ALA A 325 21.18 11.23 -14.80
C ALA A 325 21.14 10.98 -13.29
N ALA A 326 21.22 9.70 -12.89
CA ALA A 326 21.36 9.33 -11.50
C ALA A 326 22.69 9.89 -10.98
N SER A 327 22.63 10.91 -10.12
CA SER A 327 23.78 11.33 -9.35
C SER A 327 24.06 10.27 -8.28
N PRO A 328 25.32 9.78 -8.14
CA PRO A 328 25.65 8.87 -7.07
C PRO A 328 25.40 9.54 -5.72
N LEU A 329 24.85 8.78 -4.78
CA LEU A 329 24.66 9.27 -3.41
C LEU A 329 26.01 9.67 -2.79
N PRO A 330 26.05 10.72 -1.96
CA PRO A 330 27.20 11.02 -1.13
C PRO A 330 27.62 9.77 -0.32
N PRO A 331 28.92 9.46 -0.18
CA PRO A 331 29.38 8.20 0.42
C PRO A 331 28.84 7.93 1.83
N ASP A 332 28.72 8.97 2.66
CA ASP A 332 28.17 8.93 4.01
C ASP A 332 26.65 8.65 4.02
N VAL A 333 25.91 9.27 3.10
CA VAL A 333 24.49 9.01 2.89
C VAL A 333 24.29 7.58 2.38
N PHE A 334 25.11 7.12 1.45
CA PHE A 334 25.05 5.75 0.94
C PHE A 334 25.31 4.73 2.06
N GLN A 335 26.34 4.92 2.89
CA GLN A 335 26.66 3.99 3.97
C GLN A 335 25.57 3.94 5.04
N SER A 336 25.06 5.11 5.47
CA SER A 336 24.00 5.19 6.46
C SER A 336 22.69 4.58 5.95
N ALA A 337 22.31 4.86 4.70
CA ALA A 337 21.15 4.28 4.05
C ALA A 337 21.29 2.77 3.79
N ALA A 338 22.48 2.29 3.41
CA ALA A 338 22.76 0.87 3.29
C ALA A 338 22.59 0.13 4.62
N LYS A 339 23.06 0.74 5.72
CA LYS A 339 22.84 0.19 7.07
C LYS A 339 21.35 0.15 7.42
N LEU A 340 20.61 1.23 7.16
CA LEU A 340 19.15 1.24 7.34
C LEU A 340 18.49 0.12 6.53
N TYR A 341 18.87 -0.05 5.27
CA TYR A 341 18.35 -1.13 4.43
C TYR A 341 18.62 -2.52 5.03
N ILE A 342 19.84 -2.78 5.51
CA ILE A 342 20.20 -4.06 6.13
C ILE A 342 19.39 -4.31 7.41
N ASP A 343 19.20 -3.28 8.24
CA ASP A 343 18.53 -3.39 9.54
C ASP A 343 16.99 -3.49 9.43
N ASN A 344 16.42 -3.03 8.31
CA ASN A 344 14.98 -2.86 8.15
C ASN A 344 14.38 -3.71 7.01
N CYS A 345 15.05 -3.80 5.88
CA CYS A 345 14.47 -4.29 4.62
C CYS A 345 15.08 -5.62 4.17
N ALA A 346 16.38 -5.81 4.38
CA ALA A 346 17.11 -6.99 3.95
C ALA A 346 16.62 -8.34 4.54
N PRO A 347 15.99 -8.42 5.73
CA PRO A 347 15.41 -9.68 6.19
C PRO A 347 14.39 -10.28 5.20
N CYS A 348 13.70 -9.45 4.42
CA CYS A 348 12.76 -9.89 3.39
C CYS A 348 13.35 -9.73 1.98
N HIS A 349 13.86 -8.54 1.65
CA HIS A 349 14.32 -8.21 0.29
C HIS A 349 15.75 -8.68 -0.03
N GLN A 350 16.42 -9.30 0.95
CA GLN A 350 17.82 -9.74 0.88
C GLN A 350 18.81 -8.58 0.71
N SER A 351 20.09 -8.82 1.02
CA SER A 351 21.13 -7.76 1.00
C SER A 351 21.37 -7.14 -0.38
N LYS A 352 21.04 -7.87 -1.44
CA LYS A 352 21.19 -7.44 -2.84
C LYS A 352 19.88 -7.01 -3.51
N GLY A 353 18.80 -6.83 -2.75
CA GLY A 353 17.49 -6.50 -3.30
C GLY A 353 16.93 -7.59 -4.21
N THR A 354 17.41 -8.84 -4.08
CA THR A 354 16.99 -9.96 -4.93
C THR A 354 15.60 -10.46 -4.56
N GLY A 355 15.12 -10.19 -3.35
CA GLY A 355 13.84 -10.70 -2.85
C GLY A 355 13.80 -12.24 -2.84
N SER A 356 12.61 -12.79 -2.69
CA SER A 356 12.31 -14.21 -2.82
C SER A 356 11.25 -14.34 -3.89
N SER A 357 11.59 -14.94 -5.03
CA SER A 357 10.84 -14.88 -6.31
C SER A 357 9.32 -15.03 -6.19
N ASP A 358 8.87 -15.78 -5.19
CA ASP A 358 7.49 -16.21 -5.02
C ASP A 358 6.77 -15.56 -3.83
N VAL A 359 7.45 -14.75 -3.00
CA VAL A 359 6.85 -14.20 -1.74
C VAL A 359 7.29 -12.77 -1.43
N VAL A 360 8.48 -12.35 -1.85
CA VAL A 360 8.98 -10.98 -1.65
C VAL A 360 9.55 -10.46 -2.97
N PRO A 361 9.03 -9.34 -3.50
CA PRO A 361 9.45 -8.86 -4.82
C PRO A 361 10.94 -8.49 -4.85
N THR A 362 11.56 -8.71 -6.01
CA THR A 362 12.89 -8.21 -6.34
C THR A 362 12.85 -6.69 -6.43
N LEU A 363 13.80 -6.00 -5.80
CA LEU A 363 13.98 -4.54 -5.88
C LEU A 363 15.04 -4.15 -6.91
N ALA A 364 16.02 -5.02 -7.18
CA ALA A 364 17.00 -4.82 -8.23
C ALA A 364 16.34 -4.92 -9.62
N GLY A 365 16.49 -3.89 -10.45
CA GLY A 365 15.89 -3.79 -11.78
C GLY A 365 14.35 -3.67 -11.78
N ASN A 366 13.72 -3.50 -10.63
CA ASN A 366 12.26 -3.42 -10.55
C ASN A 366 11.76 -2.09 -11.15
N PRO A 367 10.84 -2.11 -12.15
CA PRO A 367 10.31 -0.91 -12.78
C PRO A 367 9.69 0.11 -11.81
N ALA A 368 9.05 -0.36 -10.72
CA ALA A 368 8.48 0.53 -9.69
C ALA A 368 9.55 1.19 -8.81
N VAL A 369 10.75 0.59 -8.74
CA VAL A 369 11.90 1.16 -8.03
C VAL A 369 12.65 2.14 -8.92
N ILE A 370 12.86 1.81 -10.20
CA ILE A 370 13.67 2.64 -11.11
C ILE A 370 12.85 3.69 -11.88
N SER A 371 11.58 3.87 -11.52
CA SER A 371 10.70 4.92 -12.06
C SER A 371 11.32 6.31 -11.97
N ALA A 372 10.89 7.24 -12.83
CA ALA A 372 11.39 8.62 -12.83
C ALA A 372 11.21 9.28 -11.45
N GLU A 373 10.03 9.16 -10.84
CA GLU A 373 9.74 9.70 -9.51
C GLU A 373 9.78 8.61 -8.41
N PRO A 374 10.11 8.98 -7.16
CA PRO A 374 10.32 8.04 -6.06
C PRO A 374 9.05 7.70 -5.26
N TYR A 375 7.89 8.26 -5.62
CA TYR A 375 6.68 8.22 -4.79
C TYR A 375 6.22 6.80 -4.45
N ASN A 376 6.26 5.88 -5.42
CA ASN A 376 5.90 4.48 -5.21
C ASN A 376 6.71 3.81 -4.09
N VAL A 377 8.01 4.09 -4.04
CA VAL A 377 8.90 3.52 -3.02
C VAL A 377 8.69 4.22 -1.68
N ILE A 378 8.51 5.55 -1.67
CA ILE A 378 8.17 6.31 -0.46
C ILE A 378 6.89 5.75 0.17
N MET A 379 5.86 5.53 -0.65
CA MET A 379 4.57 5.00 -0.22
C MET A 379 4.66 3.57 0.30
N ALA A 380 5.33 2.68 -0.41
CA ALA A 380 5.54 1.31 0.06
C ALA A 380 6.27 1.28 1.41
N VAL A 381 7.26 2.17 1.62
CA VAL A 381 7.99 2.27 2.88
C VAL A 381 7.13 2.89 3.99
N LEU A 382 6.38 3.96 3.73
CA LEU A 382 5.57 4.63 4.75
C LEU A 382 4.30 3.86 5.09
N GLY A 383 3.53 3.42 4.10
CA GLY A 383 2.24 2.75 4.30
C GLY A 383 2.34 1.23 4.47
N GLY A 384 3.45 0.62 4.02
CA GLY A 384 3.48 -0.83 3.80
C GLY A 384 2.66 -1.22 2.55
N LEU A 385 2.55 -2.52 2.30
CA LEU A 385 1.73 -3.08 1.22
C LEU A 385 0.94 -4.28 1.74
N PRO A 386 -0.33 -4.45 1.36
CA PRO A 386 -1.06 -5.68 1.66
C PRO A 386 -0.47 -6.88 0.91
N ALA A 387 -0.88 -8.09 1.29
CA ALA A 387 -0.59 -9.27 0.49
C ALA A 387 -1.33 -9.18 -0.85
N GLY A 388 -0.68 -9.58 -1.94
CA GLY A 388 -1.23 -9.53 -3.28
C GLY A 388 -0.62 -10.63 -4.15
N GLY A 389 -1.39 -11.17 -5.10
CA GLY A 389 -0.88 -12.16 -6.06
C GLY A 389 -0.19 -13.33 -5.37
N THR A 390 1.12 -13.48 -5.62
CA THR A 390 1.99 -14.43 -4.90
C THR A 390 2.76 -13.81 -3.73
N TYR A 391 2.84 -12.48 -3.65
CA TYR A 391 3.65 -11.76 -2.67
C TYR A 391 2.95 -11.58 -1.31
N GLY A 392 3.74 -11.69 -0.24
CA GLY A 392 3.29 -11.44 1.12
C GLY A 392 3.20 -9.95 1.45
N PRO A 393 2.58 -9.59 2.58
CA PRO A 393 2.44 -8.19 2.97
C PRO A 393 3.79 -7.57 3.34
N MET A 394 3.97 -6.29 3.01
CA MET A 394 5.10 -5.47 3.44
C MET A 394 4.66 -4.61 4.64
N PRO A 395 5.42 -4.60 5.76
CA PRO A 395 5.08 -3.77 6.90
C PRO A 395 5.34 -2.28 6.61
N SER A 396 4.62 -1.41 7.33
CA SER A 396 4.89 0.03 7.37
C SER A 396 6.15 0.35 8.17
N PHE A 397 6.92 1.35 7.72
CA PHE A 397 8.11 1.88 8.39
C PHE A 397 7.98 3.36 8.78
N ALA A 398 6.82 3.99 8.59
CA ALA A 398 6.63 5.40 8.96
C ALA A 398 6.88 5.65 10.45
N GLY A 399 6.40 4.75 11.30
CA GLY A 399 6.69 4.75 12.74
C GLY A 399 8.05 4.17 13.11
N ARG A 400 8.94 3.85 12.15
CA ARG A 400 10.31 3.32 12.38
C ARG A 400 11.42 4.26 11.87
N LEU A 401 11.15 5.07 10.85
CA LEU A 401 12.13 5.94 10.20
C LEU A 401 11.60 7.38 10.12
N ASP A 402 12.47 8.36 10.33
CA ASP A 402 12.16 9.77 10.07
C ASP A 402 12.17 10.09 8.55
N ASP A 403 11.72 11.29 8.18
CA ASP A 403 11.59 11.68 6.77
C ASP A 403 12.93 11.70 6.02
N GLN A 404 14.02 12.05 6.70
CA GLN A 404 15.36 12.07 6.12
C GLN A 404 15.90 10.66 5.92
N GLN A 405 15.67 9.78 6.88
CA GLN A 405 16.04 8.36 6.82
C GLN A 405 15.28 7.64 5.69
N VAL A 406 13.98 7.90 5.55
CA VAL A 406 13.18 7.35 4.44
C VAL A 406 13.67 7.88 3.10
N ALA A 407 13.89 9.19 2.96
CA ALA A 407 14.40 9.76 1.72
C ALA A 407 15.76 9.15 1.30
N ASN A 408 16.68 9.02 2.26
CA ASN A 408 18.00 8.41 2.03
C ASN A 408 17.89 6.92 1.68
N LEU A 409 17.03 6.17 2.40
CA LEU A 409 16.78 4.75 2.14
C LEU A 409 16.19 4.53 0.75
N VAL A 410 15.19 5.34 0.36
CA VAL A 410 14.57 5.29 -0.96
C VAL A 410 15.61 5.57 -2.04
N ASN A 411 16.41 6.63 -1.90
CA ASN A 411 17.46 6.94 -2.86
C ASN A 411 18.51 5.82 -2.96
N TYR A 412 18.85 5.17 -1.83
CA TYR A 412 19.76 4.02 -1.83
C TYR A 412 19.17 2.86 -2.63
N VAL A 413 17.93 2.45 -2.36
CA VAL A 413 17.27 1.35 -3.08
C VAL A 413 17.15 1.65 -4.58
N ARG A 414 16.93 2.91 -4.96
CA ARG A 414 16.80 3.37 -6.35
C ARG A 414 18.12 3.42 -7.13
N THR A 415 19.26 3.46 -6.44
CA THR A 415 20.61 3.59 -7.05
C THR A 415 21.54 2.41 -6.77
N ALA A 416 21.18 1.53 -5.83
CA ALA A 416 21.92 0.32 -5.51
C ALA A 416 21.75 -0.77 -6.58
N TRP A 417 22.66 -1.74 -6.61
CA TRP A 417 22.57 -2.95 -7.45
C TRP A 417 22.42 -2.68 -8.96
N HIS A 418 22.99 -1.57 -9.45
CA HIS A 418 22.85 -1.10 -10.84
C HIS A 418 21.45 -0.61 -11.23
N ASN A 419 20.60 -0.32 -10.23
CA ASN A 419 19.36 0.39 -10.48
C ASN A 419 19.66 1.77 -11.10
N GLY A 420 18.96 2.07 -12.19
CA GLY A 420 19.13 3.31 -12.96
C GLY A 420 18.19 4.44 -12.51
N GLY A 421 17.59 4.34 -11.32
CA GLY A 421 16.68 5.37 -10.81
C GLY A 421 17.43 6.62 -10.36
N ALA A 422 16.76 7.77 -10.37
CA ALA A 422 17.33 9.00 -9.84
C ALA A 422 17.28 9.02 -8.30
N ALA A 423 18.30 9.59 -7.66
CA ALA A 423 18.30 9.88 -6.23
C ALA A 423 17.55 11.19 -5.92
N ASN A 424 16.26 11.23 -6.25
CA ASN A 424 15.40 12.41 -6.17
C ASN A 424 14.38 12.40 -5.02
N ALA A 425 14.40 11.41 -4.12
CA ALA A 425 13.58 11.45 -2.92
C ALA A 425 14.10 12.51 -1.95
N THR A 426 13.21 13.37 -1.46
CA THR A 426 13.53 14.42 -0.50
C THR A 426 12.73 14.25 0.79
N PRO A 427 13.23 14.73 1.94
CA PRO A 427 12.48 14.68 3.20
C PRO A 427 11.13 15.40 3.10
N ALA A 428 11.05 16.50 2.34
CA ALA A 428 9.80 17.23 2.13
C ALA A 428 8.75 16.39 1.38
N MET A 429 9.16 15.59 0.39
CA MET A 429 8.26 14.65 -0.28
C MET A 429 7.75 13.58 0.70
N VAL A 430 8.62 13.04 1.56
CA VAL A 430 8.24 12.05 2.56
C VAL A 430 7.28 12.67 3.59
N ALA A 431 7.56 13.88 4.08
CA ALA A 431 6.71 14.59 5.03
C ALA A 431 5.30 14.87 4.46
N ALA A 432 5.23 15.29 3.19
CA ALA A 432 3.95 15.50 2.50
C ALA A 432 3.13 14.21 2.46
N TRP A 433 3.77 13.08 2.14
CA TRP A 433 3.13 11.77 2.13
C TRP A 433 2.69 11.26 3.49
N ARG A 434 3.53 11.47 4.50
CA ARG A 434 3.23 11.13 5.88
C ARG A 434 1.96 11.87 6.35
N ALA A 435 1.79 13.12 5.95
CA ALA A 435 0.61 13.91 6.25
C ALA A 435 -0.67 13.45 5.53
N THR A 436 -0.58 12.88 4.32
CA THR A 436 -1.74 12.44 3.53
C THR A 436 -2.21 11.02 3.86
N ALA A 437 -1.28 10.12 4.19
CA ALA A 437 -1.59 8.69 4.33
C ALA A 437 -2.24 8.34 5.68
N ASN A 438 -2.56 9.34 6.52
CA ASN A 438 -3.08 9.13 7.87
C ASN A 438 -2.20 8.18 8.70
N VAL A 439 -0.92 8.08 8.35
CA VAL A 439 0.02 7.20 9.01
C VAL A 439 0.38 7.92 10.31
N PRO A 440 -0.09 7.43 11.47
CA PRO A 440 0.06 8.18 12.71
C PRO A 440 1.55 8.43 12.98
N ASP A 441 1.89 9.70 13.14
CA ASP A 441 3.25 10.17 13.35
C ASP A 441 3.54 10.35 14.84
N TYR A 442 3.46 9.29 15.64
CA TYR A 442 3.66 9.44 17.08
C TYR A 442 4.46 8.29 17.70
N GLY A 443 5.63 8.00 17.13
CA GLY A 443 6.55 7.02 17.71
C GLY A 443 8.03 7.36 17.56
N THR A 444 8.50 7.65 16.36
CA THR A 444 9.94 7.53 16.08
C THR A 444 10.80 8.74 16.27
N GLN A 445 10.34 9.92 15.87
CA GLN A 445 11.14 11.11 16.06
C GLN A 445 11.38 11.37 17.55
N GLN A 446 10.36 11.20 18.40
CA GLN A 446 10.47 11.40 19.84
C GLN A 446 11.19 10.25 20.57
N ALA A 447 10.94 8.98 20.19
CA ALA A 447 11.67 7.85 20.78
C ALA A 447 13.18 7.85 20.44
N SER A 448 13.58 8.41 19.30
CA SER A 448 15.00 8.53 18.93
C SER A 448 15.79 9.51 19.82
N ALA A 449 15.10 10.46 20.46
CA ALA A 449 15.67 11.46 21.37
C ALA A 449 15.40 11.15 22.86
N PHE A 450 14.71 10.04 23.17
CA PHE A 450 14.15 9.75 24.49
C PHE A 450 13.28 10.87 25.06
N ASP A 451 12.39 11.43 24.24
CA ASP A 451 11.32 12.31 24.71
C ASP A 451 10.00 11.51 24.73
N CYS A 452 9.27 11.55 25.85
CA CYS A 452 8.04 10.77 25.96
C CYS A 452 6.91 11.43 25.15
N PRO A 453 6.21 10.66 24.28
CA PRO A 453 5.15 11.23 23.47
C PRO A 453 4.08 11.90 24.32
N LYS A 454 3.73 13.15 23.96
CA LYS A 454 2.63 13.88 24.61
C LYS A 454 1.30 13.39 24.06
N VAL A 455 0.43 12.91 24.94
CA VAL A 455 -0.90 12.41 24.60
C VAL A 455 -1.92 13.56 24.70
N GLY A 456 -2.74 13.78 23.68
CA GLY A 456 -3.90 14.70 23.73
C GLY A 456 -3.61 16.21 23.70
N GLY A 457 -2.50 16.68 23.12
CA GLY A 457 -2.02 18.06 23.29
C GLY A 457 -2.57 19.16 22.36
N ALA A 458 -3.37 18.85 21.33
CA ALA A 458 -3.88 19.85 20.40
C ALA A 458 -5.40 19.72 20.19
N PRO A 459 -6.17 20.83 20.21
CA PRO A 459 -7.59 20.80 19.86
C PRO A 459 -7.77 20.26 18.44
N GLY A 460 -8.47 19.12 18.30
CA GLY A 460 -8.75 18.48 17.01
C GLY A 460 -7.77 17.39 16.54
N ALA A 461 -6.87 16.89 17.39
CA ALA A 461 -5.96 15.80 17.02
C ALA A 461 -6.62 14.41 17.13
N ASN A 462 -6.48 13.58 16.08
CA ASN A 462 -6.92 12.17 16.00
C ASN A 462 -5.93 11.19 16.70
N GLY A 463 -5.33 11.61 17.83
CA GLY A 463 -4.37 10.79 18.57
C GLY A 463 -5.04 9.79 19.52
N PRO A 464 -4.27 8.87 20.12
CA PRO A 464 -4.82 7.91 21.07
C PRO A 464 -5.44 8.63 22.28
N ASP A 465 -6.61 8.16 22.72
CA ASP A 465 -7.33 8.74 23.87
C ASP A 465 -6.41 8.85 25.10
N PRO A 466 -6.19 10.06 25.65
CA PRO A 466 -5.38 10.29 26.85
C PRO A 466 -5.78 9.44 28.05
N ASP A 467 -7.08 9.18 28.23
CA ASP A 467 -7.57 8.40 29.36
C ASP A 467 -7.25 6.91 29.19
N ALA A 468 -7.40 6.39 27.96
CA ALA A 468 -7.01 5.03 27.62
C ALA A 468 -5.49 4.82 27.72
N VAL A 469 -4.68 5.80 27.30
CA VAL A 469 -3.22 5.74 27.47
C VAL A 469 -2.82 5.80 28.95
N ALA A 470 -3.50 6.61 29.75
CA ALA A 470 -3.27 6.64 31.20
C ALA A 470 -3.63 5.30 31.87
N ALA A 471 -4.74 4.67 31.46
CA ALA A 471 -5.15 3.36 31.94
C ALA A 471 -4.12 2.28 31.60
N LEU A 472 -3.65 2.24 30.34
CA LEU A 472 -2.57 1.35 29.90
C LEU A 472 -1.27 1.60 30.67
N SER A 473 -0.89 2.86 30.88
CA SER A 473 0.34 3.18 31.62
C SER A 473 0.25 2.68 33.06
N LYS A 474 -0.94 2.76 33.68
CA LYS A 474 -1.18 2.20 35.02
C LYS A 474 -1.12 0.67 35.04
N MET A 475 -1.69 -0.01 34.05
CA MET A 475 -1.56 -1.46 33.88
C MET A 475 -0.08 -1.84 33.78
N MET A 476 0.67 -1.09 32.98
CA MET A 476 2.09 -1.29 32.82
C MET A 476 2.86 -1.01 34.12
N GLN A 477 2.60 0.08 34.84
CA GLN A 477 3.24 0.31 36.14
C GLN A 477 2.91 -0.79 37.16
N GLY A 478 1.73 -1.40 37.08
CA GLY A 478 1.29 -2.56 37.87
C GLY A 478 1.94 -3.90 37.50
N GLY A 479 2.83 -3.93 36.50
CA GLY A 479 3.60 -5.12 36.11
C GLY A 479 3.11 -5.83 34.85
N GLU A 480 1.99 -5.40 34.25
CA GLU A 480 1.50 -5.97 32.99
C GLU A 480 2.41 -5.56 31.82
N ARG A 481 2.91 -6.55 31.08
CA ARG A 481 3.86 -6.36 29.96
C ARG A 481 3.47 -7.16 28.73
N GLU A 482 2.43 -8.00 28.83
CA GLU A 482 1.99 -8.86 27.75
C GLU A 482 1.31 -8.04 26.67
N THR A 483 1.99 -7.92 25.52
CA THR A 483 1.56 -7.07 24.42
C THR A 483 0.14 -7.38 23.93
N HIS A 484 -0.25 -8.66 23.90
CA HIS A 484 -1.59 -9.09 23.49
C HIS A 484 -2.69 -8.66 24.47
N VAL A 485 -2.40 -8.62 25.78
CA VAL A 485 -3.33 -8.14 26.81
C VAL A 485 -3.52 -6.63 26.68
N LEU A 486 -2.41 -5.90 26.52
CA LEU A 486 -2.40 -4.45 26.39
C LEU A 486 -3.10 -4.00 25.09
N ILE A 487 -2.86 -4.69 23.97
CA ILE A 487 -3.57 -4.46 22.70
C ILE A 487 -5.07 -4.67 22.88
N SER A 488 -5.46 -5.79 23.49
CA SER A 488 -6.88 -6.12 23.66
C SER A 488 -7.58 -5.18 24.64
N ALA A 489 -6.88 -4.72 25.69
CA ALA A 489 -7.40 -3.72 26.63
C ALA A 489 -7.69 -2.40 25.92
N TYR A 490 -6.77 -1.92 25.09
CA TYR A 490 -6.97 -0.68 24.34
C TYR A 490 -8.09 -0.80 23.31
N GLN A 491 -8.16 -1.91 22.58
CA GLN A 491 -9.19 -2.14 21.57
C GLN A 491 -10.61 -2.35 22.15
N ASN A 492 -10.72 -2.72 23.43
CA ASN A 492 -12.01 -2.78 24.10
C ASN A 492 -12.56 -1.38 24.44
N ASP A 493 -11.65 -0.42 24.66
CA ASP A 493 -12.01 0.98 24.93
C ASP A 493 -12.19 1.78 23.63
N ASP A 494 -11.43 1.46 22.58
CA ASP A 494 -11.57 2.01 21.22
C ASP A 494 -11.50 0.89 20.16
N SER A 495 -12.67 0.36 19.79
CA SER A 495 -12.78 -0.75 18.85
C SER A 495 -12.47 -0.37 17.39
N ASP A 496 -12.52 0.92 17.07
CA ASP A 496 -12.27 1.46 15.73
C ASP A 496 -10.83 1.98 15.57
N ALA A 497 -10.01 1.88 16.63
CA ALA A 497 -8.62 2.28 16.64
C ALA A 497 -7.81 1.59 15.53
N SER A 498 -7.13 2.39 14.71
CA SER A 498 -6.21 1.88 13.70
C SER A 498 -5.03 1.15 14.34
N ALA A 499 -4.38 0.24 13.59
CA ALA A 499 -3.18 -0.44 14.07
C ALA A 499 -2.10 0.54 14.56
N GLY A 500 -1.94 1.69 13.88
CA GLY A 500 -1.03 2.75 14.30
C GLY A 500 -1.46 3.39 15.62
N THR A 501 -2.75 3.69 15.79
CA THR A 501 -3.32 4.25 17.04
C THR A 501 -3.03 3.35 18.24
N VAL A 502 -3.15 2.02 18.08
CA VAL A 502 -2.83 1.06 19.14
C VAL A 502 -1.33 1.04 19.46
N VAL A 503 -0.47 1.03 18.43
CA VAL A 503 1.00 1.08 18.62
C VAL A 503 1.41 2.33 19.38
N ASP A 504 0.85 3.48 19.01
CA ASP A 504 1.14 4.76 19.62
C ASP A 504 0.64 4.83 21.07
N ALA A 505 -0.59 4.38 21.32
CA ALA A 505 -1.17 4.34 22.66
C ALA A 505 -0.32 3.53 23.63
N LEU A 506 0.11 2.33 23.21
CA LEU A 506 0.93 1.46 24.03
C LEU A 506 2.34 2.01 24.20
N THR A 507 2.93 2.60 23.15
CA THR A 507 4.27 3.22 23.21
C THR A 507 4.27 4.41 24.16
N ALA A 508 3.29 5.31 24.04
CA ALA A 508 3.11 6.44 24.93
C ALA A 508 2.84 6.00 26.38
N ALA A 509 2.06 4.94 26.58
CA ALA A 509 1.80 4.35 27.89
C ALA A 509 3.06 3.75 28.54
N TYR A 510 3.94 3.13 27.74
CA TYR A 510 5.15 2.48 28.22
C TYR A 510 6.30 3.45 28.46
N CYS A 511 6.36 4.58 27.75
CA CYS A 511 7.47 5.53 27.89
C CYS A 511 7.70 6.01 29.35
N PRO A 512 6.67 6.42 30.13
CA PRO A 512 6.84 6.77 31.54
C PRO A 512 7.44 5.65 32.40
N VAL A 513 7.12 4.39 32.07
CA VAL A 513 7.66 3.21 32.77
C VAL A 513 9.15 3.06 32.49
N VAL A 514 9.56 3.24 31.24
CA VAL A 514 10.98 3.18 30.84
C VAL A 514 11.76 4.38 31.38
N ALA A 515 11.14 5.56 31.43
CA ALA A 515 11.74 6.79 31.96
C ALA A 515 12.11 6.68 33.44
N GLN A 516 11.33 5.94 34.23
CA GLN A 516 11.60 5.68 35.65
C GLN A 516 12.77 4.73 35.89
N SER A 517 13.27 4.03 34.86
CA SER A 517 14.43 3.15 35.01
C SER A 517 15.72 3.94 35.24
N GLN A 518 16.68 3.35 35.98
CA GLN A 518 18.01 3.94 36.18
C GLN A 518 18.97 3.75 35.00
N ARG A 519 18.45 3.36 33.82
CA ARG A 519 19.26 3.10 32.64
C ARG A 519 19.70 4.42 31.95
N PRO A 520 20.83 4.45 31.24
CA PRO A 520 21.18 5.56 30.36
C PRO A 520 20.13 5.77 29.26
N ASP A 521 19.96 7.00 28.78
CA ASP A 521 18.90 7.36 27.81
C ASP A 521 18.95 6.54 26.51
N TRP A 522 20.14 6.16 26.04
CA TRP A 522 20.26 5.29 24.87
C TRP A 522 19.70 3.87 25.10
N GLN A 523 19.78 3.34 26.32
CA GLN A 523 19.19 2.04 26.67
C GLN A 523 17.68 2.15 26.83
N LYS A 524 17.22 3.29 27.37
CA LYS A 524 15.80 3.60 27.50
C LYS A 524 15.14 3.77 26.13
N ALA A 525 15.77 4.51 25.23
CA ALA A 525 15.35 4.65 23.84
C ALA A 525 15.29 3.28 23.12
N ALA A 526 16.33 2.44 23.28
CA ALA A 526 16.36 1.10 22.69
C ALA A 526 15.28 0.15 23.26
N GLU A 527 14.95 0.27 24.55
CA GLU A 527 13.90 -0.50 25.20
C GLU A 527 12.51 -0.08 24.75
N LEU A 528 12.27 1.23 24.68
CA LEU A 528 11.03 1.78 24.16
C LEU A 528 10.82 1.39 22.69
N GLN A 529 11.85 1.53 21.86
CA GLN A 529 11.82 1.11 20.45
C GLN A 529 11.55 -0.40 20.32
N ARG A 530 12.17 -1.24 21.14
CA ARG A 530 11.94 -2.68 21.14
C ARG A 530 10.49 -3.01 21.47
N PHE A 531 9.91 -2.35 22.46
CA PHE A 531 8.53 -2.54 22.85
C PHE A 531 7.57 -2.10 21.73
N THR A 532 7.77 -0.91 21.15
CA THR A 532 6.99 -0.44 20.00
C THR A 532 6.99 -1.45 18.84
N LEU A 533 8.16 -2.04 18.53
CA LEU A 533 8.29 -3.07 17.50
C LEU A 533 7.54 -4.37 17.85
N GLN A 534 7.55 -4.79 19.11
CA GLN A 534 6.80 -5.96 19.57
C GLN A 534 5.29 -5.76 19.44
N VAL A 535 4.81 -4.55 19.75
CA VAL A 535 3.39 -4.17 19.56
C VAL A 535 3.00 -4.18 18.09
N ALA A 536 3.80 -3.54 17.23
CA ALA A 536 3.55 -3.50 15.79
C ALA A 536 3.54 -4.90 15.15
N ALA A 537 4.49 -5.77 15.54
CA ALA A 537 4.55 -7.15 15.05
C ALA A 537 3.34 -7.98 15.51
N ALA A 538 2.95 -7.87 16.78
CA ALA A 538 1.82 -8.61 17.34
C ALA A 538 0.47 -8.21 16.70
N ILE A 539 0.30 -6.93 16.34
CA ILE A 539 -0.88 -6.45 15.61
C ILE A 539 -0.86 -6.95 14.17
N SER A 540 0.32 -6.99 13.53
CA SER A 540 0.49 -7.45 12.14
C SER A 540 0.28 -8.95 11.97
N GLU A 541 0.70 -9.79 12.93
CA GLU A 541 0.51 -11.25 12.89
C GLU A 541 -0.98 -11.66 12.95
N ARG A 542 -1.85 -10.88 13.61
CA ARG A 542 -3.30 -11.13 13.62
C ARG A 542 -3.95 -10.94 12.24
N LEU A 543 -3.29 -10.25 11.33
CA LEU A 543 -3.76 -10.01 9.96
C LEU A 543 -3.19 -11.01 8.94
N ALA A 544 -2.26 -11.89 9.34
CA ALA A 544 -1.52 -12.75 8.43
C ALA A 544 -1.39 -14.21 8.90
N GLY A 545 -2.25 -15.09 8.36
CA GLY A 545 -1.80 -16.45 8.04
C GLY A 545 -2.82 -17.61 8.20
N PRO A 546 -2.72 -18.67 7.37
CA PRO A 546 -3.51 -19.89 7.54
C PRO A 546 -2.98 -20.79 8.68
N ALA A 547 -3.89 -21.59 9.24
CA ALA A 547 -3.69 -22.40 10.45
C ALA A 547 -2.65 -23.54 10.29
N MET A 548 -1.61 -23.53 11.14
CA MET A 548 -0.88 -24.76 11.51
C MET A 548 -1.61 -25.46 12.67
N PRO A 549 -1.45 -26.79 12.86
CA PRO A 549 -2.18 -27.52 13.89
C PRO A 549 -1.97 -26.86 15.27
N PRO A 550 -3.04 -26.69 16.06
CA PRO A 550 -2.97 -26.00 17.33
C PRO A 550 -2.06 -26.76 18.28
N VAL A 551 -0.95 -26.13 18.67
CA VAL A 551 -0.07 -26.62 19.73
C VAL A 551 -0.50 -25.96 21.03
N SER A 552 -0.75 -26.77 22.05
CA SER A 552 -1.24 -26.32 23.37
C SER A 552 -0.15 -25.68 24.24
N ILE A 553 1.05 -25.49 23.72
CA ILE A 553 2.21 -24.88 24.41
C ILE A 553 3.00 -24.00 23.44
N ILE A 554 3.94 -23.21 23.96
CA ILE A 554 4.92 -22.50 23.13
C ILE A 554 5.64 -23.48 22.20
N TRP A 555 5.83 -23.11 20.94
CA TRP A 555 6.42 -24.00 19.94
C TRP A 555 7.31 -23.25 18.97
N ALA A 556 8.43 -23.84 18.59
CA ALA A 556 9.37 -23.27 17.66
C ALA A 556 8.95 -23.62 16.21
N SER A 557 8.79 -22.59 15.38
CA SER A 557 8.41 -22.72 13.97
C SER A 557 9.55 -22.22 13.06
N PRO A 558 9.93 -22.99 12.03
CA PRO A 558 10.94 -22.55 11.08
C PRO A 558 10.39 -21.43 10.18
N THR A 559 11.15 -20.36 10.03
CA THR A 559 10.87 -19.24 9.11
C THR A 559 12.09 -19.00 8.22
N GLY A 560 12.12 -19.67 7.06
CA GLY A 560 13.31 -19.72 6.20
C GLY A 560 14.49 -20.39 6.92
N ALA A 561 15.63 -19.69 6.98
CA ALA A 561 16.81 -20.13 7.74
C ALA A 561 16.76 -19.76 9.24
N SER A 562 15.71 -19.04 9.67
CA SER A 562 15.51 -18.59 11.04
C SER A 562 14.48 -19.45 11.78
N LEU A 563 14.27 -19.14 13.05
CA LEU A 563 13.30 -19.78 13.93
C LEU A 563 12.41 -18.69 14.54
N VAL A 564 11.15 -18.96 14.88
CA VAL A 564 10.28 -18.06 15.65
C VAL A 564 9.53 -18.85 16.71
N ALA A 565 9.37 -18.28 17.91
CA ALA A 565 8.57 -18.87 18.97
C ALA A 565 7.10 -18.49 18.78
N ARG A 566 6.24 -19.47 18.53
CA ARG A 566 4.79 -19.29 18.46
C ARG A 566 4.17 -19.58 19.82
N GLN A 567 3.32 -18.66 20.29
CA GLN A 567 2.54 -18.86 21.50
C GLN A 567 1.40 -19.87 21.26
N PRO A 568 0.91 -20.56 22.31
CA PRO A 568 -0.25 -21.41 22.18
C PRO A 568 -1.47 -20.61 21.76
N THR A 569 -2.28 -21.15 20.84
CA THR A 569 -3.46 -20.47 20.29
C THR A 569 -4.63 -20.37 21.27
N SER A 570 -4.58 -21.12 22.38
CA SER A 570 -5.56 -21.07 23.47
C SER A 570 -4.96 -21.62 24.76
N ILE A 571 -5.19 -20.96 25.90
CA ILE A 571 -4.81 -21.47 27.22
C ILE A 571 -5.87 -22.49 27.65
N ALA A 572 -5.56 -23.78 27.57
CA ALA A 572 -6.45 -24.83 28.06
C ALA A 572 -6.56 -24.77 29.60
N ALA A 573 -7.69 -25.23 30.15
CA ALA A 573 -7.93 -25.31 31.61
C ALA A 573 -6.87 -26.14 32.39
N LYS A 574 -6.06 -26.91 31.68
CA LYS A 574 -4.88 -27.62 32.18
C LYS A 574 -3.77 -27.57 31.13
N LEU A 575 -2.54 -27.28 31.55
CA LEU A 575 -1.36 -27.41 30.68
C LEU A 575 -1.15 -28.89 30.34
N THR A 576 -1.25 -29.22 29.05
CA THR A 576 -1.03 -30.59 28.55
C THR A 576 0.23 -30.59 27.70
N CYS A 577 1.21 -31.40 28.09
CA CYS A 577 2.44 -31.57 27.34
C CYS A 577 2.19 -32.45 26.11
N PRO A 578 2.74 -32.10 24.93
CA PRO A 578 2.58 -32.90 23.73
C PRO A 578 3.18 -34.30 23.92
N ASP A 579 2.46 -35.33 23.44
CA ASP A 579 2.99 -36.69 23.40
C ASP A 579 4.07 -36.75 22.31
N VAL A 580 5.32 -36.80 22.75
CA VAL A 580 6.49 -36.89 21.89
C VAL A 580 7.10 -38.30 21.85
N ALA A 581 6.45 -39.27 22.50
CA ALA A 581 6.95 -40.63 22.59
C ALA A 581 6.90 -41.38 21.24
N ASP A 582 5.99 -40.99 20.35
CA ASP A 582 5.82 -41.61 19.03
C ASP A 582 6.78 -41.05 17.95
N GLY A 583 7.54 -40.00 18.27
CA GLY A 583 8.51 -39.38 17.38
C GLY A 583 7.94 -38.59 16.20
N LYS A 584 6.61 -38.39 16.12
CA LYS A 584 5.96 -37.71 14.98
C LYS A 584 6.15 -36.19 14.99
N LEU A 585 6.15 -35.56 16.16
CA LEU A 585 6.29 -34.10 16.30
C LEU A 585 7.76 -33.66 16.37
N VAL A 586 8.59 -34.44 17.06
CA VAL A 586 10.03 -34.22 17.22
C VAL A 586 10.71 -35.59 17.22
N PRO A 587 11.87 -35.76 16.56
CA PRO A 587 12.55 -37.06 16.53
C PRO A 587 12.80 -37.61 17.94
N LYS A 588 12.36 -38.85 18.19
CA LYS A 588 12.44 -39.49 19.53
C LYS A 588 13.84 -39.45 20.14
N ALA A 589 14.87 -39.74 19.35
CA ALA A 589 16.26 -39.70 19.82
C ALA A 589 16.69 -38.30 20.33
N LEU A 590 16.14 -37.23 19.75
CA LEU A 590 16.43 -35.86 20.15
C LEU A 590 15.71 -35.48 21.44
N VAL A 591 14.48 -35.99 21.63
CA VAL A 591 13.72 -35.83 22.87
C VAL A 591 14.38 -36.59 24.03
N ASP A 592 14.85 -37.82 23.79
CA ASP A 592 15.54 -38.64 24.80
C ASP A 592 16.87 -37.96 25.22
N ALA A 593 17.61 -37.40 24.26
CA ALA A 593 18.81 -36.58 24.52
C ALA A 593 18.48 -35.29 25.29
N ALA A 594 17.44 -34.56 24.88
CA ALA A 594 16.97 -33.35 25.58
C ALA A 594 16.56 -33.67 27.03
N THR A 595 15.88 -34.79 27.26
CA THR A 595 15.42 -35.22 28.58
C THR A 595 16.60 -35.57 29.49
N THR A 596 17.60 -36.25 28.94
CA THR A 596 18.84 -36.57 29.66
C THR A 596 19.62 -35.30 30.00
N LEU A 597 19.67 -34.34 29.08
CA LEU A 597 20.39 -33.08 29.24
C LEU A 597 19.73 -32.13 30.25
N VAL A 598 18.40 -32.02 30.21
CA VAL A 598 17.62 -31.17 31.13
C VAL A 598 17.58 -31.80 32.52
N GLY A 599 17.42 -33.12 32.63
CA GLY A 599 17.40 -33.85 33.89
C GLY A 599 16.21 -33.46 34.78
N LYS A 600 16.48 -33.14 36.05
CA LYS A 600 15.48 -32.69 37.04
C LYS A 600 15.93 -31.38 37.71
N PRO A 601 16.01 -30.27 36.96
CA PRO A 601 16.42 -29.00 37.54
C PRO A 601 15.31 -28.43 38.42
N ALA A 602 15.65 -27.51 39.31
CA ALA A 602 14.65 -26.69 39.98
C ALA A 602 13.86 -25.87 38.94
N VAL A 603 12.56 -25.67 39.18
CA VAL A 603 11.68 -24.85 38.34
C VAL A 603 11.39 -23.54 39.09
N PRO A 604 11.69 -22.35 38.54
CA PRO A 604 12.12 -22.07 37.16
C PRO A 604 13.59 -22.40 36.85
N VAL A 605 13.85 -22.76 35.60
CA VAL A 605 15.20 -22.81 35.03
C VAL A 605 15.62 -21.39 34.64
N SER A 606 16.84 -20.96 34.98
CA SER A 606 17.34 -19.64 34.59
C SER A 606 17.56 -19.53 33.09
N GLY A 607 17.51 -18.31 32.55
CA GLY A 607 17.73 -18.06 31.13
C GLY A 607 19.11 -18.56 30.63
N ASP A 608 20.15 -18.43 31.45
CA ASP A 608 21.48 -18.96 31.16
C ASP A 608 21.49 -20.48 31.06
N ALA A 609 20.75 -21.17 31.95
CA ALA A 609 20.66 -22.63 31.92
C ALA A 609 19.89 -23.11 30.69
N ALA A 610 18.79 -22.44 30.32
CA ALA A 610 18.05 -22.72 29.09
C ALA A 610 18.92 -22.53 27.84
N SER A 611 19.73 -21.46 27.81
CA SER A 611 20.67 -21.18 26.71
C SER A 611 21.79 -22.23 26.62
N ARG A 612 22.29 -22.70 27.77
CA ARG A 612 23.28 -23.80 27.83
C ARG A 612 22.68 -25.11 27.31
N TYR A 613 21.45 -25.45 27.68
CA TYR A 613 20.78 -26.65 27.16
C TYR A 613 20.58 -26.58 25.64
N ALA A 614 20.13 -25.44 25.13
CA ALA A 614 19.98 -25.20 23.69
C ALA A 614 21.30 -25.38 22.93
N THR A 615 22.37 -24.76 23.42
CA THR A 615 23.69 -24.85 22.81
C THR A 615 24.26 -26.27 22.87
N ALA A 616 24.18 -26.94 24.02
CA ALA A 616 24.70 -28.28 24.20
C ALA A 616 23.93 -29.32 23.36
N LEU A 617 22.60 -29.24 23.29
CA LEU A 617 21.82 -30.17 22.48
C LEU A 617 22.08 -29.97 20.98
N MET A 618 22.21 -28.71 20.53
CA MET A 618 22.59 -28.40 19.14
C MET A 618 23.99 -28.94 18.79
N GLN A 619 24.94 -28.87 19.73
CA GLN A 619 26.29 -29.43 19.55
C GLN A 619 26.30 -30.96 19.50
N GLN A 620 25.47 -31.62 20.32
CA GLN A 620 25.30 -33.08 20.31
C GLN A 620 24.58 -33.57 19.05
N SER A 621 23.74 -32.72 18.44
CA SER A 621 22.92 -33.04 17.28
C SER A 621 23.11 -32.04 16.13
N PRO A 622 24.32 -31.90 15.55
CA PRO A 622 24.65 -30.83 14.60
C PRO A 622 23.88 -30.93 13.27
N LYS A 623 23.28 -32.09 12.97
CA LYS A 623 22.44 -32.34 11.80
C LYS A 623 20.94 -32.12 12.06
N ALA A 624 20.52 -31.89 13.30
CA ALA A 624 19.13 -31.65 13.64
C ALA A 624 18.71 -30.22 13.25
N ARG A 625 17.45 -30.05 12.83
CA ARG A 625 16.90 -28.71 12.58
C ARG A 625 16.81 -27.95 13.90
N ARG A 626 17.13 -26.65 13.89
CA ARG A 626 17.05 -25.80 15.08
C ARG A 626 15.64 -25.80 15.70
N SER A 627 14.60 -25.91 14.89
CA SER A 627 13.22 -26.07 15.35
C SER A 627 13.02 -27.37 16.13
N ASP A 628 13.59 -28.49 15.66
CA ASP A 628 13.47 -29.78 16.33
C ASP A 628 14.23 -29.78 17.66
N VAL A 629 15.40 -29.13 17.70
CA VAL A 629 16.19 -28.96 18.93
C VAL A 629 15.44 -28.12 19.96
N ALA A 630 14.84 -27.00 19.53
CA ALA A 630 14.04 -26.15 20.39
C ALA A 630 12.82 -26.90 20.95
N ASN A 631 12.07 -27.57 20.07
CA ASN A 631 10.88 -28.31 20.44
C ASN A 631 11.20 -29.52 21.32
N ALA A 632 12.32 -30.21 21.11
CA ALA A 632 12.78 -31.28 22.00
C ALA A 632 13.01 -30.80 23.44
N LEU A 633 13.63 -29.64 23.60
CA LEU A 633 13.88 -29.04 24.92
C LEU A 633 12.59 -28.57 25.59
N ILE A 634 11.72 -27.91 24.83
CA ILE A 634 10.40 -27.47 25.31
C ILE A 634 9.58 -28.68 25.78
N SER A 635 9.56 -29.76 24.99
CA SER A 635 8.88 -31.00 25.35
C SER A 635 9.50 -31.71 26.55
N ALA A 636 10.83 -31.71 26.70
CA ALA A 636 11.52 -32.28 27.86
C ALA A 636 11.26 -31.49 29.16
N TYR A 637 11.12 -30.17 29.07
CA TYR A 637 10.89 -29.31 30.22
C TYR A 637 9.43 -29.30 30.69
N CYS A 638 8.48 -29.45 29.76
CA CYS A 638 7.05 -29.34 30.05
C CYS A 638 6.56 -30.24 31.22
N PRO A 639 6.90 -31.55 31.31
CA PRO A 639 6.46 -32.39 32.43
C PRO A 639 6.96 -31.90 33.80
N LEU A 640 8.13 -31.26 33.84
CA LEU A 640 8.72 -30.72 35.08
C LEU A 640 7.97 -29.47 35.55
N VAL A 641 7.51 -28.65 34.60
CA VAL A 641 6.66 -27.50 34.87
C VAL A 641 5.28 -27.94 35.36
N VAL A 642 4.66 -28.93 34.72
CA VAL A 642 3.37 -29.49 35.14
C VAL A 642 3.44 -30.15 36.52
N ALA A 643 4.58 -30.75 36.88
CA ALA A 643 4.79 -31.39 38.18
C ALA A 643 5.13 -30.42 39.32
N LYS A 644 5.27 -29.11 39.06
CA LYS A 644 5.64 -28.12 40.08
C LYS A 644 4.52 -27.97 41.14
N PRO A 645 4.78 -28.29 42.42
CA PRO A 645 3.78 -28.16 43.48
C PRO A 645 3.30 -26.71 43.63
N ASN A 646 2.03 -26.53 43.97
CA ASN A 646 1.41 -25.23 44.26
C ASN A 646 1.50 -24.20 43.11
N SER A 647 1.67 -24.64 41.87
CA SER A 647 1.67 -23.76 40.69
C SER A 647 0.29 -23.67 40.05
N SER A 648 -0.13 -22.45 39.71
CA SER A 648 -1.35 -22.25 38.91
C SER A 648 -1.10 -22.63 37.45
N VAL A 649 -2.17 -22.93 36.70
CA VAL A 649 -2.05 -23.22 35.25
C VAL A 649 -1.42 -22.04 34.51
N ALA A 650 -1.79 -20.79 34.84
CA ALA A 650 -1.19 -19.60 34.27
C ALA A 650 0.32 -19.49 34.56
N GLU A 651 0.73 -19.82 35.78
CA GLU A 651 2.14 -19.86 36.17
C GLU A 651 2.89 -20.96 35.39
N GLN A 652 2.29 -22.13 35.19
CA GLN A 652 2.87 -23.20 34.39
C GLN A 652 3.07 -22.77 32.92
N TYR A 653 2.09 -22.08 32.31
CA TYR A 653 2.25 -21.53 30.97
C TYR A 653 3.36 -20.47 30.92
N SER A 654 3.42 -19.55 31.88
CA SER A 654 4.46 -18.51 31.96
C SER A 654 5.87 -19.12 32.07
N LEU A 655 6.04 -20.13 32.93
CA LEU A 655 7.30 -20.84 33.12
C LEU A 655 7.76 -21.56 31.84
N LEU A 656 6.83 -22.22 31.14
CA LEU A 656 7.13 -22.94 29.91
C LEU A 656 7.39 -21.98 28.74
N THR A 657 6.62 -20.90 28.63
CA THR A 657 6.77 -19.85 27.62
C THR A 657 8.10 -19.11 27.79
N GLY A 658 8.46 -18.69 29.00
CA GLY A 658 9.76 -18.04 29.25
C GLY A 658 10.94 -18.95 28.90
N PHE A 659 10.86 -20.24 29.25
CA PHE A 659 11.87 -21.22 28.85
C PHE A 659 11.95 -21.40 27.33
N GLY A 660 10.80 -21.57 26.66
CA GLY A 660 10.73 -21.78 25.22
C GLY A 660 11.23 -20.57 24.41
N GLN A 661 10.90 -19.34 24.82
CA GLN A 661 11.40 -18.12 24.21
C GLN A 661 12.92 -18.04 24.30
N GLN A 662 13.50 -18.33 25.48
CA GLN A 662 14.95 -18.29 25.67
C GLN A 662 15.67 -19.35 24.83
N VAL A 663 15.13 -20.57 24.75
CA VAL A 663 15.68 -21.65 23.92
C VAL A 663 15.65 -21.27 22.44
N VAL A 664 14.51 -20.76 21.96
CA VAL A 664 14.34 -20.33 20.58
C VAL A 664 15.28 -19.18 20.24
N GLN A 665 15.37 -18.16 21.10
CA GLN A 665 16.26 -17.02 20.91
C GLN A 665 17.73 -17.44 20.84
N THR A 666 18.15 -18.36 21.72
CA THR A 666 19.53 -18.89 21.71
C THR A 666 19.86 -19.59 20.40
N LEU A 667 18.91 -20.36 19.86
CA LEU A 667 19.10 -21.09 18.60
C LEU A 667 18.96 -20.19 17.36
N GLN A 668 18.16 -19.12 17.43
CA GLN A 668 18.06 -18.10 16.38
C GLN A 668 19.40 -17.38 16.17
N LEU A 669 19.98 -16.86 17.25
CA LEU A 669 21.22 -16.07 17.22
C LEU A 669 22.46 -16.90 16.83
N GLY A 670 22.33 -18.23 16.83
CA GLY A 670 23.43 -19.17 16.65
C GLY A 670 24.30 -19.21 17.91
N ALA A 671 24.73 -20.41 18.31
CA ALA A 671 25.70 -20.51 19.40
C ALA A 671 26.94 -19.69 19.03
N PRO A 672 27.47 -18.82 19.91
CA PRO A 672 28.82 -18.32 19.73
C PRO A 672 29.72 -19.55 19.66
N MET A 673 30.37 -19.78 18.52
CA MET A 673 31.47 -20.73 18.45
C MET A 673 32.60 -20.13 19.29
N PHE A 674 32.56 -20.38 20.60
CA PHE A 674 33.74 -20.26 21.43
C PHE A 674 34.75 -21.26 20.88
N ASN A 675 35.65 -20.77 20.03
CA ASN A 675 36.91 -21.44 19.73
C ASN A 675 37.71 -21.47 21.04
N ALA A 676 37.39 -22.42 21.90
CA ALA A 676 38.23 -22.81 23.01
C ALA A 676 39.30 -23.76 22.46
N ALA A 677 40.55 -23.34 22.62
CA ALA A 677 41.77 -24.15 22.56
C ALA A 677 42.17 -24.74 21.19
N LYS A 678 43.11 -24.06 20.52
CA LYS A 678 44.36 -24.72 20.16
C LYS A 678 45.52 -24.01 20.85
N LYS A 679 46.16 -24.77 21.75
CA LYS A 679 47.56 -24.58 22.12
C LYS A 679 48.43 -24.75 20.88
#